data_AF-A0A8C4NJ41-F1
#
_entry.id   AF-A0A8C4NJ41-F1
#
_cell.length_a   1.000
_cell.length_b   1.000
_cell.length_c   1.000
_cell.angle_alpha   90.00
_cell.angle_beta   90.00
_cell.angle_gamma   90.00
#
_symmetry.space_group_name_H-M   'P 1'
#
loop_
_entity.id
_entity.type
_entity.pdbx_description
1 polymer ?
#
loop_
_entity_poly.entity_id
_entity_poly.type
_entity_poly.pdbx_seq_one_letter_code
_entity_poly.pdbx_strand_id
1 'polypeptide(L)'
;MAPPVMSVCTSTLFIQNLAPEADSDALRLNFEQVGRVKRCFVVKRKGEDECRGYGYVTFVLASDAQRALGQVWEVDGRRLQLRLANKKVVQGQGCTEGPSQSNKAPATNISSKKGRLIVRNLSFKCSTNALQDAFAPFGDVVEVSIPQKDGKMKGFGFVQYSKIQDAARALKEMNLQKIQGRPVAIDWAIPKCKYEVLAKPQGKAKDNMKHLESSTTSLELSTTPVGEEDDEETNEDEEDEDENESNNTDELAESDFEGGNSPEHETRPSDVGEGRTTFIRNLSFETDEEDLEKVLQRFGPLCYVRIVVHPDTERSKGCAFAKFKSQGAAQSCIAESKRSEVDAGIVVGGRKLLVALALSRGEAQQMTKKCQPNDRRNLYLAREGLIRPGTLAAKGLSEADLAKRARFEQMNRKRLRNLNIFVSRTRLCVHNIPKSVDDRQFKQIFIQAANCRASSVKECRIMQDLKQLDSRGCGISKGFGFVEFRDHAQALDALRATNNNPYIFKDQKRLIVEFSLEDHMKLKAKEVRLQKAQKKQKAEKERKQEVKVTLKKPMKCAEDQKTQSNAWMGFETSKGKMLALPSHCGPKVRNRDRGKPTNTKLNKVKPLKRRKLMPNCKKVIPQEKNSRKTKSDKEEQRFNDLVESYKKKIFGNERTQAEKSRWFEN
;
A
#
# COMPACT_ATOMS: atom_id res chain seq x y z
N MET A 1 55.59 36.46 -25.74
CA MET A 1 54.65 35.32 -25.78
C MET A 1 55.02 34.37 -24.66
N ALA A 2 54.21 34.27 -23.61
CA ALA A 2 54.41 33.30 -22.54
C ALA A 2 53.87 31.92 -22.99
N PRO A 3 54.55 30.80 -22.67
CA PRO A 3 54.06 29.48 -23.03
C PRO A 3 52.77 29.11 -22.28
N PRO A 4 51.89 28.29 -22.88
CA PRO A 4 50.64 27.88 -22.26
C PRO A 4 50.89 27.06 -20.99
N VAL A 5 50.27 27.48 -19.88
CA VAL A 5 50.38 26.81 -18.58
C VAL A 5 49.61 25.49 -18.62
N MET A 6 50.29 24.38 -18.94
CA MET A 6 49.71 23.05 -18.86
C MET A 6 49.49 22.68 -17.38
N SER A 7 48.23 22.35 -17.02
CA SER A 7 47.91 21.83 -15.69
C SER A 7 48.50 20.42 -15.56
N VAL A 8 49.57 20.29 -14.78
CA VAL A 8 50.25 19.02 -14.50
C VAL A 8 49.66 18.34 -13.25
N CYS A 9 49.54 17.02 -13.27
CA CYS A 9 49.17 16.23 -12.10
C CYS A 9 50.35 16.16 -11.13
N THR A 10 50.13 16.45 -9.84
CA THR A 10 51.20 16.43 -8.82
C THR A 10 51.52 15.03 -8.29
N SER A 11 50.62 14.05 -8.47
CA SER A 11 50.76 12.68 -7.93
C SER A 11 50.86 11.57 -8.99
N THR A 12 50.77 11.91 -10.28
CA THR A 12 50.81 10.93 -11.38
C THR A 12 52.03 11.18 -12.25
N LEU A 13 52.83 10.15 -12.45
CA LEU A 13 53.98 10.12 -13.34
C LEU A 13 53.63 9.46 -14.67
N PHE A 14 54.15 10.04 -15.73
CA PHE A 14 54.19 9.49 -17.06
C PHE A 14 55.58 8.92 -17.31
N ILE A 15 55.63 7.66 -17.71
CA ILE A 15 56.86 6.88 -17.89
C ILE A 15 56.99 6.57 -19.38
N GLN A 16 58.14 6.91 -19.97
CA GLN A 16 58.49 6.62 -21.35
C GLN A 16 59.72 5.72 -21.43
N ASN A 17 59.92 5.13 -22.61
CA ASN A 17 61.04 4.24 -22.94
C ASN A 17 60.96 2.86 -22.26
N LEU A 18 59.74 2.33 -22.11
CA LEU A 18 59.52 0.96 -21.65
C LEU A 18 59.85 -0.06 -22.75
N ALA A 19 60.30 -1.25 -22.35
CA ALA A 19 60.47 -2.38 -23.26
C ALA A 19 59.10 -2.81 -23.86
N PRO A 20 59.09 -3.37 -25.08
CA PRO A 20 57.85 -3.86 -25.71
C PRO A 20 57.19 -4.98 -24.92
N GLU A 21 57.97 -5.76 -24.16
CA GLU A 21 57.53 -6.84 -23.28
C GLU A 21 57.24 -6.38 -21.83
N ALA A 22 57.30 -5.08 -21.55
CA ALA A 22 57.23 -4.58 -20.18
C ALA A 22 55.86 -4.78 -19.52
N ASP A 23 55.81 -5.54 -18.44
CA ASP A 23 54.58 -5.82 -17.70
C ASP A 23 54.23 -4.74 -16.67
N SER A 24 52.93 -4.57 -16.43
CA SER A 24 52.41 -3.62 -15.44
C SER A 24 52.76 -3.97 -14.00
N ASP A 25 52.90 -5.26 -13.71
CA ASP A 25 53.16 -5.75 -12.35
C ASP A 25 54.64 -5.63 -11.98
N ALA A 26 55.54 -5.89 -12.93
CA ALA A 26 56.97 -5.62 -12.77
C ALA A 26 57.25 -4.12 -12.56
N LEU A 27 56.59 -3.26 -13.34
CA LEU A 27 56.67 -1.81 -13.17
C LEU A 27 56.19 -1.38 -11.79
N ARG A 28 55.08 -1.96 -11.31
CA ARG A 28 54.51 -1.66 -10.00
C ARG A 28 55.48 -2.01 -8.86
N LEU A 29 56.11 -3.19 -8.91
CA LEU A 29 57.05 -3.65 -7.89
C LEU A 29 58.24 -2.69 -7.73
N ASN A 30 58.77 -2.18 -8.84
CA ASN A 30 59.90 -1.25 -8.83
C ASN A 30 59.52 0.11 -8.22
N PHE A 31 58.33 0.64 -8.54
CA PHE A 31 57.87 1.93 -8.00
C PHE A 31 57.34 1.85 -6.56
N GLU A 32 56.99 0.65 -6.07
CA GLU A 32 56.60 0.44 -4.67
C GLU A 32 57.76 0.65 -3.68
N GLN A 33 59.01 0.52 -4.14
CA GLN A 33 60.20 0.82 -3.33
C GLN A 33 60.31 2.31 -2.94
N VAL A 34 59.74 3.21 -3.74
CA VAL A 34 59.76 4.66 -3.45
C VAL A 34 58.64 5.05 -2.50
N GLY A 35 57.46 4.47 -2.71
CA GLY A 35 56.24 4.78 -1.98
C GLY A 35 55.04 4.00 -2.48
N ARG A 36 53.93 4.09 -1.75
CA ARG A 36 52.71 3.33 -2.07
C ARG A 36 52.09 3.79 -3.39
N VAL A 37 51.98 2.86 -4.34
CA VAL A 37 51.37 3.09 -5.65
C VAL A 37 49.86 2.84 -5.59
N LYS A 38 49.07 3.86 -5.95
CA LYS A 38 47.60 3.79 -6.04
C LYS A 38 47.14 3.07 -7.31
N ARG A 39 47.82 3.33 -8.44
CA ARG A 39 47.49 2.74 -9.74
C ARG A 39 48.73 2.72 -10.64
N CYS A 40 49.00 1.58 -11.25
CA CYS A 40 50.04 1.39 -12.26
C CYS A 40 49.39 0.75 -13.49
N PHE A 41 49.61 1.29 -14.70
CA PHE A 41 49.22 0.60 -15.93
C PHE A 41 50.13 0.99 -17.09
N VAL A 42 50.46 0.00 -17.93
CA VAL A 42 51.22 0.17 -19.17
C VAL A 42 50.24 0.20 -20.34
N VAL A 43 50.47 1.06 -21.32
CA VAL A 43 49.56 1.18 -22.47
C VAL A 43 49.98 0.20 -23.56
N LYS A 44 49.20 -0.87 -23.75
CA LYS A 44 49.39 -1.85 -24.84
C LYS A 44 48.77 -1.40 -26.16
N ARG A 45 49.24 -1.95 -27.28
CA ARG A 45 48.64 -1.71 -28.61
C ARG A 45 47.28 -2.41 -28.69
N LYS A 46 46.33 -1.87 -29.45
CA LYS A 46 45.03 -2.52 -29.63
C LYS A 46 45.20 -3.71 -30.59
N GLY A 47 45.09 -4.94 -30.07
CA GLY A 47 45.12 -6.18 -30.86
C GLY A 47 46.40 -7.02 -30.70
N GLU A 48 47.43 -6.49 -30.04
CA GLU A 48 48.69 -7.19 -29.75
C GLU A 48 49.02 -6.99 -28.26
N ASP A 49 49.64 -7.99 -27.62
CA ASP A 49 50.05 -7.90 -26.20
C ASP A 49 51.30 -7.04 -25.97
N GLU A 50 51.80 -6.39 -27.02
CA GLU A 50 52.99 -5.55 -27.03
C GLU A 50 52.71 -4.13 -26.51
N CYS A 51 53.64 -3.61 -25.71
CA CYS A 51 53.52 -2.31 -25.07
C CYS A 51 53.88 -1.17 -26.02
N ARG A 52 53.14 -0.04 -25.97
CA ARG A 52 53.42 1.17 -26.76
C ARG A 52 54.64 1.96 -26.27
N GLY A 53 55.44 1.38 -25.37
CA GLY A 53 56.65 1.99 -24.81
C GLY A 53 56.41 3.08 -23.75
N TYR A 54 55.18 3.25 -23.25
CA TYR A 54 54.87 4.21 -22.19
C TYR A 54 53.76 3.72 -21.24
N GLY A 55 53.78 4.25 -20.01
CA GLY A 55 52.87 3.88 -18.94
C GLY A 55 52.63 5.02 -17.94
N TYR A 56 51.70 4.78 -17.00
CA TYR A 56 51.35 5.75 -15.97
C TYR A 56 51.38 5.11 -14.59
N VAL A 57 52.01 5.81 -13.64
CA VAL A 57 52.07 5.43 -12.23
C VAL A 57 51.51 6.57 -11.39
N THR A 58 50.50 6.28 -10.58
CA THR A 58 49.88 7.23 -9.65
C THR A 58 50.24 6.84 -8.24
N PHE A 59 50.96 7.71 -7.54
CA PHE A 59 51.26 7.56 -6.13
C PHE A 59 50.09 8.01 -5.26
N VAL A 60 50.02 7.47 -4.05
CA VAL A 60 49.07 7.96 -3.03
C VAL A 60 49.47 9.37 -2.57
N LEU A 61 50.77 9.65 -2.44
CA LEU A 61 51.32 10.94 -2.03
C LEU A 61 52.02 11.63 -3.20
N ALA A 62 51.85 12.96 -3.31
CA ALA A 62 52.54 13.77 -4.32
C ALA A 62 54.06 13.88 -4.06
N SER A 63 54.48 13.83 -2.79
CA SER A 63 55.89 13.82 -2.39
C SER A 63 56.65 12.61 -2.93
N ASP A 64 56.02 11.43 -2.94
CA ASP A 64 56.63 10.20 -3.45
C ASP A 64 56.83 10.25 -4.97
N ALA A 65 55.88 10.85 -5.68
CA ALA A 65 56.01 11.09 -7.12
C ALA A 65 57.20 12.02 -7.44
N GLN A 66 57.46 13.03 -6.61
CA GLN A 66 58.61 13.91 -6.75
C GLN A 66 59.93 13.19 -6.43
N ARG A 67 59.96 12.33 -5.42
CA ARG A 67 61.13 11.50 -5.08
C ARG A 67 61.49 10.53 -6.21
N ALA A 68 60.48 9.90 -6.83
CA ALA A 68 60.67 9.00 -7.97
C ALA A 68 61.24 9.73 -9.21
N LEU A 69 60.94 11.01 -9.41
CA LEU A 69 61.49 11.83 -10.50
C LEU A 69 62.98 12.17 -10.32
N GLY A 70 63.47 12.22 -9.07
CA GLY A 70 64.87 12.51 -8.77
C GLY A 70 65.81 11.31 -8.91
N GLN A 71 65.27 10.11 -9.18
CA GLN A 71 66.04 8.86 -9.31
C GLN A 71 66.13 8.42 -10.77
N VAL A 72 67.25 7.80 -11.13
CA VAL A 72 67.43 7.18 -12.46
C VAL A 72 66.95 5.73 -12.37
N TRP A 73 66.01 5.37 -13.24
CA TRP A 73 65.40 4.04 -13.27
C TRP A 73 65.84 3.27 -14.51
N GLU A 74 66.28 2.03 -14.31
CA GLU A 74 66.63 1.10 -15.39
C GLU A 74 65.80 -0.17 -15.23
N VAL A 75 65.01 -0.48 -16.25
CA VAL A 75 64.12 -1.65 -16.30
C VAL A 75 64.35 -2.34 -17.64
N ASP A 76 64.64 -3.64 -17.62
CA ASP A 76 64.91 -4.48 -18.80
C ASP A 76 66.03 -3.91 -19.71
N GLY A 77 67.11 -3.40 -19.10
CA GLY A 77 68.27 -2.83 -19.81
C GLY A 77 68.01 -1.49 -20.50
N ARG A 78 66.87 -0.84 -20.23
CA ARG A 78 66.51 0.48 -20.75
C ARG A 78 66.30 1.49 -19.63
N ARG A 79 66.83 2.69 -19.82
CA ARG A 79 66.64 3.81 -18.90
C ARG A 79 65.29 4.47 -19.13
N LEU A 80 64.47 4.50 -18.09
CA LEU A 80 63.13 5.09 -18.15
C LEU A 80 63.21 6.62 -18.05
N GLN A 81 62.34 7.29 -18.80
CA GLN A 81 62.16 8.73 -18.71
C GLN A 81 60.86 9.04 -17.97
N LEU A 82 60.98 9.70 -16.82
CA LEU A 82 59.83 10.06 -15.98
C LEU A 82 59.51 11.55 -16.10
N ARG A 83 58.23 11.87 -16.23
CA ARG A 83 57.71 13.25 -16.19
C ARG A 83 56.42 13.30 -15.39
N LEU A 84 56.06 14.45 -14.84
CA LEU A 84 54.72 14.65 -14.30
C LEU A 84 53.70 14.51 -15.43
N ALA A 85 52.64 13.72 -15.19
CA ALA A 85 51.62 13.48 -16.19
C ALA A 85 50.79 14.75 -16.40
N ASN A 86 50.57 15.12 -17.66
CA ASN A 86 49.68 16.23 -17.99
C ASN A 86 48.24 15.84 -17.69
N LYS A 87 47.51 16.72 -16.99
CA LYS A 87 46.09 16.54 -16.76
C LYS A 87 45.37 16.83 -18.08
N LYS A 88 44.85 15.77 -18.72
CA LYS A 88 44.06 15.91 -19.93
C LYS A 88 42.78 16.70 -19.59
N VAL A 89 42.74 17.97 -19.98
CA VAL A 89 41.50 18.76 -20.03
C VAL A 89 40.72 18.23 -21.23
N VAL A 90 39.74 17.37 -20.96
CA VAL A 90 38.94 16.74 -22.01
C VAL A 90 37.97 17.78 -22.57
N GLN A 91 38.35 18.40 -23.69
CA GLN A 91 37.41 18.97 -24.65
C GLN A 91 36.96 17.84 -25.58
N GLY A 92 35.68 17.45 -25.51
CA GLY A 92 35.11 16.41 -26.37
C GLY A 92 34.53 16.98 -27.66
N GLN A 93 35.04 16.53 -28.80
CA GLN A 93 34.33 16.41 -30.08
C GLN A 93 33.99 14.91 -30.27
N GLY A 94 32.77 14.59 -30.71
CA GLY A 94 32.28 13.21 -30.88
C GLY A 94 31.73 12.92 -32.27
N CYS A 95 31.73 11.62 -32.61
CA CYS A 95 30.83 10.81 -33.47
C CYS A 95 31.67 9.57 -33.90
N THR A 96 31.39 8.32 -33.50
CA THR A 96 30.14 7.54 -33.56
C THR A 96 29.85 6.72 -32.28
N GLU A 97 28.57 6.45 -32.06
CA GLU A 97 27.91 5.73 -30.93
C GLU A 97 27.84 6.47 -29.57
N GLY A 98 26.60 6.81 -29.18
CA GLY A 98 26.20 7.35 -27.87
C GLY A 98 25.91 8.86 -27.86
N PRO A 99 24.70 9.31 -27.48
CA PRO A 99 24.12 10.55 -27.98
C PRO A 99 24.67 11.80 -27.29
N SER A 100 25.17 12.73 -28.11
CA SER A 100 25.49 14.11 -27.75
C SER A 100 24.61 15.06 -28.56
N GLN A 101 23.86 15.93 -27.89
CA GLN A 101 23.49 17.23 -28.43
C GLN A 101 24.08 18.30 -27.51
N SER A 102 25.01 19.08 -28.06
CA SER A 102 25.34 20.42 -27.57
C SER A 102 24.70 21.43 -28.52
N ASN A 103 24.13 22.51 -27.98
CA ASN A 103 24.35 23.84 -28.52
C ASN A 103 24.36 24.89 -27.38
N LYS A 104 25.53 25.54 -27.23
CA LYS A 104 25.93 26.92 -26.86
C LYS A 104 24.95 27.77 -26.00
N ALA A 105 25.34 28.59 -25.02
CA ALA A 105 26.54 29.45 -24.85
C ALA A 105 26.74 29.84 -23.34
N PRO A 106 27.44 30.95 -23.00
CA PRO A 106 28.84 31.08 -22.58
C PRO A 106 29.04 31.17 -21.06
N ALA A 107 30.28 30.99 -20.60
CA ALA A 107 30.67 31.18 -19.20
C ALA A 107 30.90 32.67 -18.89
N THR A 108 30.12 33.22 -17.95
CA THR A 108 30.46 34.43 -17.22
C THR A 108 30.89 34.09 -15.79
N ASN A 109 32.08 34.57 -15.44
CA ASN A 109 32.60 34.89 -14.11
C ASN A 109 31.83 34.34 -12.90
N ILE A 110 32.24 33.18 -12.38
CA ILE A 110 31.74 32.62 -11.12
C ILE A 110 32.59 33.19 -9.97
N SER A 111 32.50 34.50 -9.77
CA SER A 111 32.66 35.06 -8.43
C SER A 111 31.37 34.77 -7.68
N SER A 112 31.47 34.31 -6.44
CA SER A 112 30.39 33.88 -5.56
C SER A 112 29.14 34.77 -5.66
N LYS A 113 28.14 34.33 -6.42
CA LYS A 113 26.82 34.99 -6.55
C LYS A 113 26.05 34.92 -5.22
N LYS A 114 26.45 35.75 -4.24
CA LYS A 114 25.69 35.97 -3.00
C LYS A 114 24.38 36.67 -3.38
N GLY A 115 23.23 36.28 -2.82
CA GLY A 115 21.93 36.90 -3.15
C GLY A 115 21.13 36.26 -4.31
N ARG A 116 21.48 35.05 -4.75
CA ARG A 116 20.74 34.34 -5.80
C ARG A 116 19.60 33.51 -5.24
N LEU A 117 18.41 33.64 -5.81
CA LEU A 117 17.22 32.85 -5.48
C LEU A 117 16.89 31.84 -6.58
N ILE A 118 16.30 30.72 -6.20
CA ILE A 118 15.66 29.75 -7.08
C ILE A 118 14.15 29.80 -6.86
N VAL A 119 13.43 29.89 -7.96
CA VAL A 119 11.98 30.03 -8.03
C VAL A 119 11.41 28.75 -8.62
N ARG A 120 10.75 27.90 -7.83
CA ARG A 120 10.19 26.59 -8.22
C ARG A 120 8.68 26.67 -8.41
N ASN A 121 8.11 25.70 -9.12
CA ASN A 121 6.69 25.64 -9.49
C ASN A 121 6.22 26.81 -10.38
N LEU A 122 7.14 27.35 -11.18
CA LEU A 122 6.83 28.42 -12.13
C LEU A 122 5.96 27.89 -13.27
N SER A 123 4.94 28.64 -13.67
CA SER A 123 4.10 28.30 -14.82
C SER A 123 4.93 28.17 -16.09
N PHE A 124 4.67 27.12 -16.89
CA PHE A 124 5.36 26.89 -18.17
C PHE A 124 5.07 27.96 -19.24
N LYS A 125 4.08 28.82 -19.00
CA LYS A 125 3.77 30.00 -19.83
C LYS A 125 4.51 31.26 -19.37
N CYS A 126 5.22 31.23 -18.25
CA CYS A 126 5.88 32.39 -17.69
C CYS A 126 7.12 32.78 -18.51
N SER A 127 7.19 34.04 -18.95
CA SER A 127 8.35 34.61 -19.63
C SER A 127 9.34 35.20 -18.63
N THR A 128 10.59 35.39 -19.06
CA THR A 128 11.61 36.08 -18.25
C THR A 128 11.19 37.49 -17.84
N ASN A 129 10.47 38.21 -18.71
CA ASN A 129 9.98 39.57 -18.43
C ASN A 129 8.92 39.56 -17.32
N ALA A 130 7.96 38.65 -17.37
CA ALA A 130 6.93 38.55 -16.33
C ALA A 130 7.53 38.20 -14.95
N LEU A 131 8.61 37.42 -14.94
CA LEU A 131 9.35 37.12 -13.71
C LEU A 131 10.18 38.32 -13.24
N GLN A 132 10.69 39.16 -14.15
CA GLN A 132 11.37 40.39 -13.78
C GLN A 132 10.40 41.42 -13.19
N ASP A 133 9.23 41.60 -13.80
CA ASP A 133 8.19 42.52 -13.34
C ASP A 133 7.66 42.13 -11.94
N ALA A 134 7.49 40.84 -11.69
CA ALA A 134 7.06 40.33 -10.40
C ALA A 134 8.09 40.51 -9.27
N PHE A 135 9.39 40.58 -9.61
CA PHE A 135 10.49 40.64 -8.63
C PHE A 135 11.14 42.03 -8.52
N ALA A 136 10.84 42.95 -9.44
CA ALA A 136 11.30 44.34 -9.43
C ALA A 136 10.90 45.15 -8.18
N PRO A 137 9.71 44.99 -7.57
CA PRO A 137 9.32 45.78 -6.39
C PRO A 137 10.22 45.57 -5.17
N PHE A 138 10.85 44.39 -5.05
CA PHE A 138 11.62 44.00 -3.86
C PHE A 138 13.09 44.41 -3.92
N GLY A 139 13.59 44.77 -5.11
CA GLY A 139 14.93 45.31 -5.30
C GLY A 139 15.47 45.13 -6.72
N ASP A 140 16.73 45.54 -6.90
CA ASP A 140 17.37 45.56 -8.21
C ASP A 140 17.80 44.16 -8.66
N VAL A 141 17.09 43.65 -9.67
CA VAL A 141 17.35 42.34 -10.28
C VAL A 141 18.43 42.47 -11.35
N VAL A 142 19.58 41.83 -11.11
CA VAL A 142 20.76 41.82 -11.99
C VAL A 142 20.58 40.84 -13.14
N GLU A 143 19.99 39.67 -12.87
CA GLU A 143 19.88 38.60 -13.86
C GLU A 143 18.68 37.69 -13.56
N VAL A 144 17.86 37.42 -14.58
CA VAL A 144 16.77 36.43 -14.53
C VAL A 144 17.05 35.34 -15.54
N SER A 145 17.05 34.08 -15.12
CA SER A 145 17.39 32.93 -15.97
C SER A 145 16.42 31.77 -15.76
N ILE A 146 15.66 31.41 -16.81
CA ILE A 146 14.76 30.24 -16.82
C ILE A 146 15.41 29.13 -17.67
N PRO A 147 15.99 28.08 -17.06
CA PRO A 147 16.59 26.98 -17.81
C PRO A 147 15.54 26.16 -18.56
N GLN A 148 15.82 25.93 -19.84
CA GLN A 148 15.04 25.07 -20.72
C GLN A 148 15.86 23.82 -21.07
N LYS A 149 15.20 22.67 -21.19
CA LYS A 149 15.81 21.45 -21.72
C LYS A 149 14.92 20.95 -22.85
N ASP A 150 15.51 20.70 -24.02
CA ASP A 150 14.81 20.20 -25.21
C ASP A 150 13.64 21.12 -25.64
N GLY A 151 13.82 22.45 -25.51
CA GLY A 151 12.83 23.48 -25.87
C GLY A 151 11.63 23.61 -24.92
N LYS A 152 11.60 22.84 -23.82
CA LYS A 152 10.56 22.90 -22.78
C LYS A 152 11.11 23.52 -21.50
N MET A 153 10.36 24.45 -20.91
CA MET A 153 10.69 25.02 -19.60
C MET A 153 10.55 23.95 -18.52
N LYS A 154 11.48 23.91 -17.55
CA LYS A 154 11.45 22.94 -16.46
C LYS A 154 10.56 23.34 -15.27
N GLY A 155 9.86 24.48 -15.37
CA GLY A 155 9.00 24.98 -14.30
C GLY A 155 9.75 25.55 -13.10
N PHE A 156 11.00 25.97 -13.30
CA PHE A 156 11.77 26.73 -12.32
C PHE A 156 12.66 27.78 -12.99
N GLY A 157 13.00 28.84 -12.26
CA GLY A 157 13.85 29.94 -12.69
C GLY A 157 14.83 30.38 -11.61
N PHE A 158 15.80 31.20 -11.98
CA PHE A 158 16.75 31.82 -11.06
C PHE A 158 16.66 33.33 -11.16
N VAL A 159 16.69 34.00 -10.01
CA VAL A 159 16.70 35.46 -9.91
C VAL A 159 17.93 35.88 -9.11
N GLN A 160 18.75 36.76 -9.67
CA GLN A 160 19.93 37.32 -9.00
C GLN A 160 19.62 38.76 -8.60
N TYR A 161 19.70 39.04 -7.31
CA TYR A 161 19.67 40.41 -6.80
C TYR A 161 21.07 40.99 -6.64
N SER A 162 21.16 42.32 -6.68
CA SER A 162 22.39 43.04 -6.35
C SER A 162 22.75 42.90 -4.87
N LYS A 163 21.74 42.99 -3.99
CA LYS A 163 21.90 42.90 -2.53
C LYS A 163 21.25 41.64 -1.98
N ILE A 164 21.87 41.07 -0.93
CA ILE A 164 21.36 39.88 -0.24
C ILE A 164 20.07 40.19 0.54
N GLN A 165 19.95 41.42 1.07
CA GLN A 165 18.77 41.85 1.82
C GLN A 165 17.51 41.90 0.94
N ASP A 166 17.64 42.39 -0.30
CA ASP A 166 16.55 42.44 -1.28
C ASP A 166 16.07 41.03 -1.64
N ALA A 167 17.01 40.10 -1.82
CA ALA A 167 16.70 38.69 -2.01
C ALA A 167 15.96 38.07 -0.81
N ALA A 168 16.33 38.44 0.42
CA ALA A 168 15.66 37.95 1.63
C ALA A 168 14.23 38.51 1.77
N ARG A 169 14.01 39.78 1.38
CA ARG A 169 12.66 40.38 1.35
C ARG A 169 11.78 39.69 0.30
N ALA A 170 12.28 39.53 -0.92
CA ALA A 170 11.58 38.81 -1.98
C ALA A 170 11.25 37.36 -1.59
N LEU A 171 12.17 36.67 -0.90
CA LEU A 171 11.95 35.32 -0.38
C LEU A 171 10.79 35.26 0.62
N LYS A 172 10.66 36.25 1.52
CA LYS A 172 9.62 36.24 2.55
C LYS A 172 8.24 36.55 1.97
N GLU A 173 8.16 37.47 1.02
CA GLU A 173 6.89 38.02 0.53
C GLU A 173 6.33 37.29 -0.70
N MET A 174 7.21 36.81 -1.59
CA MET A 174 6.79 36.14 -2.83
C MET A 174 6.71 34.62 -2.73
N ASN A 175 7.17 34.03 -1.63
CA ASN A 175 7.01 32.59 -1.44
C ASN A 175 5.53 32.25 -1.26
N LEU A 176 5.04 31.31 -2.07
CA LEU A 176 3.65 30.88 -2.22
C LEU A 176 2.71 31.86 -2.95
N GLN A 177 3.21 32.99 -3.47
CA GLN A 177 2.40 33.89 -4.29
C GLN A 177 2.07 33.31 -5.67
N LYS A 178 0.90 33.67 -6.20
CA LYS A 178 0.39 33.16 -7.48
C LYS A 178 0.97 33.95 -8.67
N ILE A 179 1.94 33.38 -9.39
CA ILE A 179 2.44 33.93 -10.66
C ILE A 179 1.79 33.18 -11.82
N GLN A 180 1.05 33.91 -12.67
CA GLN A 180 0.35 33.33 -13.84
C GLN A 180 -0.56 32.14 -13.44
N GLY A 181 -1.27 32.29 -12.32
CA GLY A 181 -2.24 31.32 -11.81
C GLY A 181 -1.65 30.11 -11.07
N ARG A 182 -0.33 30.07 -10.80
CA ARG A 182 0.31 28.99 -10.01
C ARG A 182 1.08 29.55 -8.81
N PRO A 183 0.95 28.94 -7.61
CA PRO A 183 1.71 29.35 -6.44
C PRO A 183 3.18 28.95 -6.61
N VAL A 184 4.07 29.91 -6.40
CA VAL A 184 5.50 29.76 -6.66
C VAL A 184 6.26 29.57 -5.35
N ALA A 185 7.18 28.61 -5.30
CA ALA A 185 8.01 28.35 -4.11
C ALA A 185 9.42 28.92 -4.30
N ILE A 186 9.88 29.79 -3.40
CA ILE A 186 11.16 30.49 -3.53
C ILE A 186 12.12 29.98 -2.45
N ASP A 187 13.36 29.71 -2.84
CA ASP A 187 14.45 29.29 -1.94
C ASP A 187 15.77 29.97 -2.32
N TRP A 188 16.77 29.90 -1.45
CA TRP A 188 18.14 30.28 -1.79
C TRP A 188 18.73 29.35 -2.87
N ALA A 189 19.39 29.91 -3.88
CA ALA A 189 19.97 29.12 -4.96
C ALA A 189 21.28 28.45 -4.53
N ILE A 190 21.32 27.13 -4.63
CA ILE A 190 22.51 26.32 -4.36
C ILE A 190 23.32 26.19 -5.66
N PRO A 191 24.66 26.37 -5.64
CA PRO A 191 25.48 26.19 -6.82
C PRO A 191 25.39 24.75 -7.32
N LYS A 192 25.43 24.58 -8.65
CA LYS A 192 25.22 23.30 -9.33
C LYS A 192 26.08 22.16 -8.77
N CYS A 193 27.34 22.39 -8.41
CA CYS A 193 28.21 21.38 -7.82
C CYS A 193 27.71 20.87 -6.46
N LYS A 194 27.23 21.78 -5.59
CA LYS A 194 26.65 21.37 -4.30
C LYS A 194 25.28 20.71 -4.50
N TYR A 195 24.49 21.22 -5.43
CA TYR A 195 23.21 20.63 -5.79
C TYR A 195 23.38 19.19 -6.34
N GLU A 196 24.38 18.93 -7.18
CA GLU A 196 24.66 17.59 -7.72
C GLU A 196 25.19 16.60 -6.68
N VAL A 197 25.92 17.08 -5.66
CA VAL A 197 26.36 16.26 -4.52
C VAL A 197 25.19 15.95 -3.59
N LEU A 198 24.31 16.93 -3.34
CA LEU A 198 23.07 16.74 -2.58
C LEU A 198 22.04 15.89 -3.36
N ALA A 199 22.10 15.90 -4.69
CA ALA A 199 21.20 15.14 -5.57
C ALA A 199 21.70 13.72 -5.90
N LYS A 200 22.90 13.34 -5.48
CA LYS A 200 23.45 11.98 -5.65
C LYS A 200 23.66 11.33 -4.26
N PRO A 201 22.90 10.31 -3.87
CA PRO A 201 23.17 9.59 -2.64
C PRO A 201 24.44 8.75 -2.81
N GLN A 202 25.49 9.03 -2.04
CA GLN A 202 26.73 8.24 -2.06
C GLN A 202 26.64 7.07 -1.07
N GLY A 203 26.66 5.84 -1.60
CA GLY A 203 26.85 4.62 -0.83
C GLY A 203 28.34 4.30 -0.54
N LYS A 204 28.66 4.22 0.75
CA LYS A 204 29.59 3.33 1.48
C LYS A 204 31.06 3.15 1.02
N ALA A 205 31.98 3.63 1.86
CA ALA A 205 33.22 2.95 2.25
C ALA A 205 33.49 3.19 3.76
N LYS A 206 33.81 2.11 4.49
CA LYS A 206 33.93 2.05 5.96
C LYS A 206 35.31 2.48 6.48
N ASP A 207 35.30 2.92 7.74
CA ASP A 207 36.30 2.78 8.81
C ASP A 207 37.78 3.11 8.52
N ASN A 208 38.28 4.20 9.11
CA ASN A 208 39.37 4.15 10.10
C ASN A 208 39.65 5.52 10.74
N MET A 209 40.10 5.45 12.00
CA MET A 209 40.80 6.46 12.82
C MET A 209 39.97 7.32 13.79
N LYS A 210 39.90 6.83 15.04
CA LYS A 210 40.02 7.66 16.24
C LYS A 210 41.44 8.23 16.28
N HIS A 211 41.63 9.56 16.31
CA HIS A 211 42.53 10.23 17.26
C HIS A 211 42.47 11.77 17.10
N LEU A 212 42.52 12.44 18.25
CA LEU A 212 43.13 13.76 18.52
C LEU A 212 42.34 15.04 18.19
N GLU A 213 41.56 15.44 19.20
CA GLU A 213 41.53 16.75 19.87
C GLU A 213 42.01 18.05 19.20
N SER A 214 41.18 19.08 19.46
CA SER A 214 41.51 20.42 19.96
C SER A 214 42.37 21.33 19.09
N SER A 215 41.79 22.45 18.66
CA SER A 215 42.24 23.77 19.11
C SER A 215 41.44 24.91 18.45
N THR A 216 41.00 25.85 19.30
CA THR A 216 40.91 27.31 19.04
C THR A 216 39.85 27.79 18.04
N THR A 217 39.05 28.83 18.27
CA THR A 217 39.05 29.89 19.29
C THR A 217 37.70 30.61 19.21
N SER A 218 37.26 31.07 20.38
CA SER A 218 36.11 31.94 20.65
C SER A 218 36.05 33.18 19.77
N LEU A 219 34.84 33.70 19.57
CA LEU A 219 34.51 35.13 19.66
C LEU A 219 32.98 35.25 19.76
N GLU A 220 32.52 35.51 20.99
CA GLU A 220 31.18 36.02 21.27
C GLU A 220 31.15 37.52 20.95
N LEU A 221 29.98 38.03 20.51
CA LEU A 221 29.54 39.36 20.94
C LEU A 221 28.01 39.41 20.97
N SER A 222 27.52 39.74 22.16
CA SER A 222 26.15 39.92 22.60
C SER A 222 25.55 41.24 22.09
N THR A 223 24.20 41.28 21.97
CA THR A 223 23.32 42.32 22.56
C THR A 223 21.86 42.03 22.18
N THR A 224 21.03 41.75 23.18
CA THR A 224 19.60 42.12 23.24
C THR A 224 19.51 43.38 24.13
N PRO A 225 18.44 44.23 24.12
CA PRO A 225 17.17 43.85 24.78
C PRO A 225 15.86 44.60 24.36
N VAL A 226 14.72 44.11 24.90
CA VAL A 226 13.39 44.76 25.19
C VAL A 226 12.54 45.29 24.00
N GLY A 227 11.21 45.17 23.88
CA GLY A 227 10.09 44.64 24.70
C GLY A 227 8.73 45.27 24.23
N GLU A 228 7.62 44.52 24.37
CA GLU A 228 6.21 44.93 24.65
C GLU A 228 5.46 45.83 23.62
N GLU A 229 4.14 45.82 23.39
CA GLU A 229 2.91 45.07 23.75
C GLU A 229 1.75 45.58 22.83
N ASP A 230 0.61 44.85 22.78
CA ASP A 230 -0.78 45.31 22.50
C ASP A 230 -1.22 45.73 21.05
N ASP A 231 -2.45 45.51 20.53
CA ASP A 231 -3.63 44.74 20.93
C ASP A 231 -4.71 44.73 19.79
N GLU A 232 -5.70 43.84 19.92
CA GLU A 232 -7.13 43.92 19.50
C GLU A 232 -7.63 43.53 18.06
N GLU A 233 -8.29 42.35 18.05
CA GLU A 233 -9.58 41.88 17.47
C GLU A 233 -10.20 42.43 16.16
N THR A 234 -10.73 41.54 15.30
CA THR A 234 -12.19 41.20 15.21
C THR A 234 -12.43 40.10 14.12
N ASN A 235 -13.45 39.28 14.40
CA ASN A 235 -13.96 38.03 13.81
C ASN A 235 -14.40 38.01 12.32
N GLU A 236 -14.38 36.82 11.68
CA GLU A 236 -15.56 35.97 11.31
C GLU A 236 -15.26 34.99 10.14
N ASP A 237 -15.84 33.79 10.31
CA ASP A 237 -16.27 32.79 9.34
C ASP A 237 -15.43 31.54 9.01
N GLU A 238 -16.10 30.43 9.34
CA GLU A 238 -15.84 29.01 9.15
C GLU A 238 -15.82 28.62 7.67
N GLU A 239 -14.98 27.63 7.32
CA GLU A 239 -15.34 26.56 6.37
C GLU A 239 -14.28 25.43 6.45
N ASP A 240 -14.73 24.27 6.94
CA ASP A 240 -13.98 23.02 7.03
C ASP A 240 -13.73 22.42 5.63
N GLU A 241 -12.47 22.31 5.20
CA GLU A 241 -12.06 21.41 4.11
C GLU A 241 -10.79 20.64 4.49
N ASP A 242 -10.99 19.46 5.08
CA ASP A 242 -9.97 18.42 5.29
C ASP A 242 -9.51 17.82 3.94
N GLU A 243 -8.53 18.43 3.27
CA GLU A 243 -7.77 17.77 2.20
C GLU A 243 -6.35 17.43 2.66
N ASN A 244 -6.21 16.35 3.43
CA ASN A 244 -4.91 15.72 3.66
C ASN A 244 -4.68 14.52 2.73
N GLU A 245 -4.09 14.86 1.59
CA GLU A 245 -3.58 13.99 0.54
C GLU A 245 -2.32 13.24 1.04
N SER A 246 -2.50 12.10 1.72
CA SER A 246 -1.36 11.26 2.14
C SER A 246 -0.85 10.40 0.98
N ASN A 247 0.13 10.94 0.26
CA ASN A 247 1.06 10.17 -0.58
C ASN A 247 1.76 9.10 0.28
N ASN A 248 1.32 7.85 0.14
CA ASN A 248 2.00 6.66 0.66
C ASN A 248 2.67 5.91 -0.49
N THR A 249 3.98 5.73 -0.39
CA THR A 249 4.79 4.64 -0.96
C THR A 249 6.19 4.82 -0.37
N ASP A 250 6.95 3.83 0.07
CA ASP A 250 6.87 2.37 0.16
C ASP A 250 8.01 2.01 1.14
N GLU A 251 7.90 0.95 1.96
CA GLU A 251 8.98 -0.04 1.98
C GLU A 251 8.65 -1.32 2.73
N LEU A 252 9.04 -2.40 2.06
CA LEU A 252 8.85 -3.80 2.36
C LEU A 252 10.04 -4.36 3.15
N ALA A 253 9.77 -5.40 3.93
CA ALA A 253 10.78 -6.31 4.45
C ALA A 253 11.04 -7.41 3.42
N GLU A 254 12.32 -7.63 3.11
CA GLU A 254 12.88 -8.71 2.29
C GLU A 254 13.01 -10.02 3.06
N SER A 255 12.86 -11.14 2.35
CA SER A 255 13.46 -12.43 2.69
C SER A 255 13.93 -13.12 1.41
N ASP A 256 15.25 -13.20 1.27
CA ASP A 256 16.10 -14.14 0.53
C ASP A 256 15.62 -14.72 -0.82
N PHE A 257 15.97 -14.03 -1.93
CA PHE A 257 16.39 -14.67 -3.19
C PHE A 257 17.29 -13.72 -4.01
N GLU A 258 18.41 -14.25 -4.53
CA GLU A 258 19.41 -13.50 -5.29
C GLU A 258 18.88 -12.94 -6.64
N GLY A 259 19.28 -11.70 -6.95
CA GLY A 259 19.31 -11.16 -8.32
C GLY A 259 18.21 -10.14 -8.67
N GLY A 260 18.40 -8.87 -8.31
CA GLY A 260 17.64 -7.75 -8.88
C GLY A 260 17.69 -6.49 -8.02
N ASN A 261 18.44 -5.47 -8.45
CA ASN A 261 18.64 -4.21 -7.72
C ASN A 261 17.35 -3.37 -7.64
N SER A 262 16.70 -3.37 -6.47
CA SER A 262 15.67 -2.41 -6.06
C SER A 262 16.32 -1.22 -5.34
N PRO A 263 15.79 0.01 -5.43
CA PRO A 263 16.38 1.17 -4.75
C PRO A 263 16.15 1.09 -3.23
N GLU A 264 17.22 1.07 -2.45
CA GLU A 264 17.20 1.12 -0.99
C GLU A 264 16.63 2.48 -0.51
N HIS A 265 15.53 2.48 0.25
CA HIS A 265 15.04 3.66 0.97
C HIS A 265 16.06 4.02 2.07
N GLU A 266 16.60 5.24 2.01
CA GLU A 266 17.52 5.72 3.02
C GLU A 266 16.86 5.67 4.40
N THR A 267 17.35 4.80 5.28
CA THR A 267 16.92 4.82 6.68
C THR A 267 17.47 6.09 7.31
N ARG A 268 16.56 7.01 7.68
CA ARG A 268 16.88 8.19 8.50
C ARG A 268 17.77 7.78 9.68
N PRO A 269 18.76 8.59 10.09
CA PRO A 269 19.58 8.30 11.25
C PRO A 269 18.68 8.01 12.45
N SER A 270 18.97 6.94 13.18
CA SER A 270 18.12 6.50 14.29
C SER A 270 18.20 7.51 15.43
N ASP A 271 17.13 8.28 15.62
CA ASP A 271 16.90 9.20 16.75
C ASP A 271 16.98 8.53 18.13
N VAL A 272 17.08 7.19 18.15
CA VAL A 272 17.12 6.37 19.36
C VAL A 272 18.44 6.52 20.12
N GLY A 273 19.56 6.76 19.41
CA GLY A 273 20.89 6.84 20.04
C GLY A 273 21.05 8.01 21.01
N GLU A 274 20.21 9.03 20.90
CA GLU A 274 20.28 10.25 21.71
C GLU A 274 19.43 10.15 23.01
N GLY A 275 18.68 9.05 23.18
CA GLY A 275 17.83 8.84 24.36
C GLY A 275 16.66 9.82 24.49
N ARG A 276 16.33 10.57 23.43
CA ARG A 276 15.24 11.57 23.40
C ARG A 276 13.87 10.99 23.03
N THR A 277 13.86 9.79 22.46
CA THR A 277 12.64 9.14 21.96
C THR A 277 12.12 8.14 22.98
N THR A 278 10.85 8.27 23.35
CA THR A 278 10.16 7.34 24.25
C THR A 278 9.21 6.44 23.46
N PHE A 279 9.04 5.22 23.98
CA PHE A 279 8.10 4.23 23.49
C PHE A 279 6.97 4.05 24.52
N ILE A 280 5.75 4.31 24.08
CA ILE A 280 4.56 4.33 24.91
C ILE A 280 3.73 3.10 24.58
N ARG A 281 3.30 2.37 25.60
CA ARG A 281 2.45 1.18 25.54
C ARG A 281 1.16 1.41 26.33
N ASN A 282 0.18 0.54 26.09
CA ASN A 282 -1.13 0.54 26.76
C ASN A 282 -2.00 1.78 26.45
N LEU A 283 -1.79 2.38 25.29
CA LEU A 283 -2.63 3.46 24.78
C LEU A 283 -4.03 2.91 24.43
N SER A 284 -5.08 3.71 24.63
CA SER A 284 -6.41 3.36 24.11
C SER A 284 -6.38 3.31 22.58
N PHE A 285 -7.24 2.48 21.98
CA PHE A 285 -7.30 2.34 20.53
C PHE A 285 -8.06 3.48 19.84
N GLU A 286 -8.71 4.33 20.62
CA GLU A 286 -9.49 5.50 20.19
C GLU A 286 -8.75 6.79 20.51
N THR A 287 -7.58 6.72 21.13
CA THR A 287 -6.77 7.91 21.42
C THR A 287 -6.07 8.37 20.15
N ASP A 288 -6.21 9.66 19.85
CA ASP A 288 -5.56 10.32 18.73
C ASP A 288 -4.19 10.90 19.12
N GLU A 289 -3.42 11.33 18.12
CA GLU A 289 -2.06 11.86 18.33
C GLU A 289 -2.08 13.17 19.13
N GLU A 290 -3.10 14.00 18.93
CA GLU A 290 -3.31 15.28 19.61
C GLU A 290 -3.56 15.12 21.12
N ASP A 291 -4.40 14.15 21.50
CA ASP A 291 -4.68 13.85 22.91
C ASP A 291 -3.42 13.40 23.65
N LEU A 292 -2.60 12.60 22.96
CA LEU A 292 -1.32 12.13 23.50
C LEU A 292 -0.31 13.27 23.59
N GLU A 293 -0.28 14.18 22.62
CA GLU A 293 0.56 15.37 22.63
C GLU A 293 0.23 16.31 23.80
N LYS A 294 -1.06 16.62 24.03
CA LYS A 294 -1.52 17.45 25.16
C LYS A 294 -1.03 16.92 26.51
N VAL A 295 -1.09 15.61 26.71
CA VAL A 295 -0.67 14.97 27.97
C VAL A 295 0.85 14.94 28.12
N LEU A 296 1.58 14.71 27.03
CA LEU A 296 3.05 14.63 27.06
C LEU A 296 3.72 16.00 27.12
N GLN A 297 3.07 17.06 26.63
CA GLN A 297 3.59 18.42 26.64
C GLN A 297 3.91 18.93 28.06
N ARG A 298 3.21 18.42 29.09
CA ARG A 298 3.49 18.71 30.51
C ARG A 298 4.91 18.36 30.93
N PHE A 299 5.52 17.34 30.33
CA PHE A 299 6.87 16.88 30.68
C PHE A 299 7.97 17.59 29.90
N GLY A 300 7.62 18.22 28.78
CA GLY A 300 8.53 19.04 27.97
C GLY A 300 8.08 19.16 26.52
N PRO A 301 8.74 20.04 25.75
CA PRO A 301 8.38 20.27 24.36
C PRO A 301 8.72 19.05 23.49
N LEU A 302 7.75 18.67 22.65
CA LEU A 302 7.82 17.56 21.73
C LEU A 302 8.31 18.02 20.35
N CYS A 303 8.95 17.11 19.61
CA CYS A 303 9.24 17.26 18.20
C CYS A 303 8.14 16.63 17.35
N TYR A 304 7.71 15.42 17.72
CA TYR A 304 6.58 14.73 17.10
C TYR A 304 6.09 13.61 18.02
N VAL A 305 4.82 13.24 17.82
CA VAL A 305 4.18 12.04 18.36
C VAL A 305 3.70 11.21 17.18
N ARG A 306 3.83 9.88 17.24
CA ARG A 306 3.37 8.98 16.18
C ARG A 306 2.78 7.71 16.76
N ILE A 307 1.51 7.44 16.46
CA ILE A 307 0.85 6.20 16.86
C ILE A 307 1.20 5.08 15.88
N VAL A 308 1.53 3.90 16.42
CA VAL A 308 1.85 2.73 15.61
C VAL A 308 0.56 2.03 15.22
N VAL A 309 0.24 2.05 13.94
CA VAL A 309 -0.90 1.32 13.37
C VAL A 309 -0.46 -0.01 12.73
N HIS A 310 -1.36 -0.99 12.69
CA HIS A 310 -1.18 -2.16 11.82
C HIS A 310 -1.31 -1.75 10.35
N PRO A 311 -0.37 -2.15 9.47
CA PRO A 311 -0.43 -1.77 8.06
C PRO A 311 -1.66 -2.33 7.34
N ASP A 312 -2.09 -3.55 7.71
CA ASP A 312 -3.19 -4.24 7.01
C ASP A 312 -4.57 -3.83 7.53
N THR A 313 -4.68 -3.48 8.82
CA THR A 313 -5.98 -3.19 9.47
C THR A 313 -6.17 -1.72 9.80
N GLU A 314 -5.14 -0.88 9.60
CA GLU A 314 -5.11 0.56 9.94
C GLU A 314 -5.51 0.86 11.39
N ARG A 315 -5.44 -0.16 12.26
CA ARG A 315 -5.87 -0.04 13.66
C ARG A 315 -4.66 0.23 14.52
N SER A 316 -4.81 1.14 15.48
CA SER A 316 -3.79 1.44 16.49
C SER A 316 -3.39 0.16 17.22
N LYS A 317 -2.10 -0.09 17.34
CA LYS A 317 -1.53 -1.20 18.13
C LYS A 317 -1.57 -0.94 19.63
N GLY A 318 -2.12 0.20 20.06
CA GLY A 318 -2.06 0.68 21.44
C GLY A 318 -0.63 1.05 21.86
N CYS A 319 0.22 1.37 20.88
CA CYS A 319 1.61 1.76 21.08
C CYS A 319 1.89 3.05 20.29
N ALA A 320 2.75 3.91 20.82
CA ALA A 320 3.17 5.15 20.18
C ALA A 320 4.65 5.45 20.41
N PHE A 321 5.24 6.26 19.54
CA PHE A 321 6.57 6.84 19.72
C PHE A 321 6.43 8.35 19.88
N ALA A 322 7.12 8.91 20.87
CA ALA A 322 7.17 10.35 21.07
C ALA A 322 8.64 10.80 21.15
N LYS A 323 9.00 11.82 20.39
CA LYS A 323 10.35 12.42 20.43
C LYS A 323 10.27 13.74 21.18
N PHE A 324 11.03 13.86 22.28
CA PHE A 324 11.18 15.11 23.00
C PHE A 324 12.35 15.93 22.45
N LYS A 325 12.30 17.26 22.60
CA LYS A 325 13.45 18.12 22.27
C LYS A 325 14.64 17.86 23.22
N SER A 326 14.34 17.62 24.50
CA SER A 326 15.31 17.37 25.58
C SER A 326 15.29 15.91 26.04
N GLN A 327 16.48 15.36 26.35
CA GLN A 327 16.62 14.03 26.95
C GLN A 327 16.07 13.99 28.39
N GLY A 328 16.20 15.09 29.14
CA GLY A 328 15.66 15.19 30.50
C GLY A 328 14.14 15.04 30.54
N ALA A 329 13.43 15.64 29.58
CA ALA A 329 11.98 15.52 29.46
C ALA A 329 11.52 14.07 29.22
N ALA A 330 12.25 13.34 28.36
CA ALA A 330 12.00 11.92 28.10
C ALA A 330 12.19 11.06 29.36
N GLN A 331 13.24 11.34 30.15
CA GLN A 331 13.51 10.65 31.42
C GLN A 331 12.45 10.95 32.49
N SER A 332 12.02 12.21 32.61
CA SER A 332 10.92 12.61 33.51
C SER A 332 9.62 11.89 33.17
N CYS A 333 9.28 11.77 31.89
CA CYS A 333 8.10 11.04 31.44
C CYS A 333 8.17 9.53 31.79
N ILE A 334 9.35 8.92 31.68
CA ILE A 334 9.57 7.52 32.08
C ILE A 334 9.47 7.36 33.61
N ALA A 335 10.01 8.30 34.38
CA ALA A 335 9.94 8.27 35.84
C ALA A 335 8.49 8.36 36.33
N GLU A 336 7.70 9.27 35.75
CA GLU A 336 6.28 9.44 36.10
C GLU A 336 5.45 8.21 35.70
N SER A 337 5.76 7.57 34.57
CA SER A 337 5.08 6.33 34.17
C SER A 337 5.38 5.15 35.10
N LYS A 338 6.57 5.11 35.72
CA LYS A 338 6.96 4.06 36.67
C LYS A 338 6.40 4.28 38.07
N ARG A 339 5.99 5.51 38.40
CA ARG A 339 5.40 5.84 39.70
C ARG A 339 4.13 5.01 39.85
N SER A 340 4.13 4.11 40.85
CA SER A 340 3.11 3.07 41.02
C SER A 340 2.01 3.47 42.02
N GLU A 341 1.92 4.74 42.38
CA GLU A 341 0.86 5.22 43.28
C GLU A 341 -0.51 5.16 42.57
N VAL A 342 -1.56 4.92 43.35
CA VAL A 342 -2.91 4.61 42.84
C VAL A 342 -3.45 5.70 41.91
N ASP A 343 -2.99 6.94 42.08
CA ASP A 343 -3.39 8.13 41.29
C ASP A 343 -2.22 8.87 40.61
N ALA A 344 -0.97 8.43 40.80
CA ALA A 344 0.18 9.02 40.12
C ALA A 344 0.57 8.15 38.92
N GLY A 345 0.43 8.69 37.72
CA GLY A 345 0.75 8.01 36.48
C GLY A 345 0.08 8.70 35.30
N ILE A 346 0.66 8.52 34.12
CA ILE A 346 0.15 9.15 32.91
C ILE A 346 -1.09 8.39 32.45
N VAL A 347 -2.29 8.96 32.60
CA VAL A 347 -3.56 8.34 32.20
C VAL A 347 -4.08 9.01 30.93
N VAL A 348 -4.38 8.21 29.90
CA VAL A 348 -5.02 8.69 28.66
C VAL A 348 -6.17 7.74 28.31
N GLY A 349 -7.37 8.29 28.06
CA GLY A 349 -8.56 7.50 27.76
C GLY A 349 -8.90 6.47 28.85
N GLY A 350 -8.67 6.82 30.13
CA GLY A 350 -8.92 5.93 31.27
C GLY A 350 -7.91 4.79 31.43
N ARG A 351 -6.79 4.80 30.70
CA ARG A 351 -5.73 3.78 30.79
C ARG A 351 -4.40 4.40 31.21
N LYS A 352 -3.73 3.77 32.16
CA LYS A 352 -2.36 4.12 32.56
C LYS A 352 -1.38 3.73 31.45
N LEU A 353 -0.61 4.69 30.97
CA LEU A 353 0.40 4.49 29.93
C LEU A 353 1.67 3.92 30.53
N LEU A 354 2.27 2.99 29.79
CA LEU A 354 3.57 2.39 30.11
C LEU A 354 4.62 2.96 29.18
N VAL A 355 5.48 3.84 29.70
CA VAL A 355 6.51 4.55 28.93
C VAL A 355 7.87 3.92 29.20
N ALA A 356 8.58 3.60 28.13
CA ALA A 356 9.95 3.09 28.15
C ALA A 356 10.83 3.91 27.19
N LEU A 357 12.15 3.78 27.31
CA LEU A 357 13.06 4.33 26.30
C LEU A 357 12.85 3.57 24.98
N ALA A 358 12.83 4.28 23.86
CA ALA A 358 12.77 3.62 22.55
C ALA A 358 14.03 2.76 22.34
N LEU A 359 13.85 1.60 21.71
CA LEU A 359 14.95 0.70 21.35
C LEU A 359 15.28 0.83 19.87
N SER A 360 16.52 0.51 19.52
CA SER A 360 16.92 0.47 18.11
C SER A 360 16.15 -0.64 17.38
N ARG A 361 15.99 -0.50 16.05
CA ARG A 361 15.28 -1.51 15.23
C ARG A 361 15.90 -2.91 15.39
N GLY A 362 17.23 -2.99 15.50
CA GLY A 362 17.95 -4.26 15.67
C GLY A 362 17.65 -4.94 17.01
N GLU A 363 17.72 -4.20 18.11
CA GLU A 363 17.41 -4.71 19.46
C GLU A 363 15.94 -5.10 19.59
N ALA A 364 15.03 -4.27 19.05
CA ALA A 364 13.60 -4.58 19.02
C ALA A 364 13.30 -5.86 18.22
N GLN A 365 14.01 -6.09 17.10
CA GLN A 365 13.88 -7.32 16.32
C GLN A 365 14.40 -8.55 17.07
N GLN A 366 15.49 -8.45 17.82
CA GLN A 366 15.99 -9.57 18.63
C GLN A 366 15.01 -9.94 19.76
N MET A 367 14.43 -8.92 20.41
CA MET A 367 13.42 -9.11 21.46
C MET A 367 12.13 -9.74 20.92
N THR A 368 11.74 -9.41 19.69
CA THR A 368 10.53 -9.97 19.04
C THR A 368 10.75 -11.33 18.40
N LYS A 369 11.95 -11.65 17.87
CA LYS A 369 12.27 -12.99 17.34
C LYS A 369 12.11 -14.10 18.39
N LYS A 370 12.38 -13.79 19.67
CA LYS A 370 12.19 -14.73 20.78
C LYS A 370 10.72 -15.01 21.12
N CYS A 371 9.82 -14.10 20.76
CA CYS A 371 8.39 -14.23 20.99
C CYS A 371 7.65 -13.77 19.73
N GLN A 372 7.53 -14.63 18.72
CA GLN A 372 6.51 -14.40 17.70
C GLN A 372 5.17 -14.93 18.23
N PRO A 373 4.26 -14.07 18.70
CA PRO A 373 2.89 -14.50 18.91
C PRO A 373 2.35 -14.93 17.54
N ASN A 374 2.05 -16.22 17.40
CA ASN A 374 1.47 -16.75 16.18
C ASN A 374 0.16 -15.99 15.93
N ASP A 375 0.11 -15.18 14.87
CA ASP A 375 -1.04 -14.32 14.59
C ASP A 375 -2.31 -15.18 14.46
N ARG A 376 -3.22 -15.01 15.40
CA ARG A 376 -4.47 -15.78 15.44
C ARG A 376 -5.35 -15.50 14.22
N ARG A 377 -5.17 -14.34 13.56
CA ARG A 377 -5.94 -13.92 12.39
C ARG A 377 -5.29 -14.28 11.05
N ASN A 378 -4.05 -14.79 11.07
CA ASN A 378 -3.26 -15.17 9.89
C ASN A 378 -3.14 -14.06 8.83
N LEU A 379 -2.95 -12.80 9.24
CA LEU A 379 -2.92 -11.64 8.34
C LEU A 379 -1.81 -11.73 7.28
N TYR A 380 -0.71 -12.43 7.57
CA TYR A 380 0.36 -12.66 6.60
C TYR A 380 -0.13 -13.33 5.31
N LEU A 381 -1.14 -14.20 5.39
CA LEU A 381 -1.72 -14.88 4.23
C LEU A 381 -2.53 -13.94 3.34
N ALA A 382 -2.98 -12.78 3.83
CA ALA A 382 -3.68 -11.80 2.99
C ALA A 382 -2.74 -11.17 1.95
N ARG A 383 -1.43 -11.19 2.20
CA ARG A 383 -0.40 -10.65 1.29
C ARG A 383 0.03 -11.68 0.23
N GLU A 384 -0.17 -12.96 0.51
CA GLU A 384 0.10 -14.04 -0.45
C GLU A 384 -0.85 -13.93 -1.65
N GLY A 385 -0.28 -13.96 -2.86
CA GLY A 385 -1.05 -13.85 -4.11
C GLY A 385 -1.37 -12.42 -4.55
N LEU A 386 -0.96 -11.39 -3.79
CA LEU A 386 -1.07 -10.00 -4.22
C LEU A 386 -0.09 -9.69 -5.36
N ILE A 387 -0.58 -9.10 -6.44
CA ILE A 387 0.25 -8.67 -7.58
C ILE A 387 0.19 -7.15 -7.66
N ARG A 388 1.30 -6.51 -7.27
CA ARG A 388 1.43 -5.05 -7.31
C ARG A 388 1.65 -4.56 -8.74
N PRO A 389 1.06 -3.42 -9.15
CA PRO A 389 1.35 -2.81 -10.43
C PRO A 389 2.86 -2.51 -10.56
N GLY A 390 3.43 -2.72 -11.75
CA GLY A 390 4.86 -2.49 -12.02
C GLY A 390 5.82 -3.62 -11.63
N THR A 391 5.36 -4.65 -10.91
CA THR A 391 6.20 -5.83 -10.61
C THR A 391 6.39 -6.75 -11.81
N LEU A 392 7.39 -7.65 -11.75
CA LEU A 392 7.58 -8.69 -12.78
C LEU A 392 6.33 -9.56 -12.96
N ALA A 393 5.63 -9.86 -11.86
CA ALA A 393 4.37 -10.59 -11.89
C ALA A 393 3.24 -9.81 -12.61
N ALA A 394 3.30 -8.48 -12.63
CA ALA A 394 2.36 -7.64 -13.36
C ALA A 394 2.59 -7.63 -14.88
N LYS A 395 3.73 -8.13 -15.38
CA LYS A 395 4.07 -8.10 -16.80
C LYS A 395 3.11 -8.95 -17.63
N GLY A 396 2.51 -8.35 -18.66
CA GLY A 396 1.56 -9.03 -19.56
C GLY A 396 0.12 -9.12 -19.05
N LEU A 397 -0.23 -8.33 -18.02
CA LEU A 397 -1.60 -8.14 -17.56
C LEU A 397 -2.25 -6.93 -18.20
N SER A 398 -3.55 -7.03 -18.50
CA SER A 398 -4.34 -5.90 -18.96
C SER A 398 -4.58 -4.91 -17.82
N GLU A 399 -4.72 -3.63 -18.15
CA GLU A 399 -5.07 -2.58 -17.19
C GLU A 399 -6.39 -2.89 -16.46
N ALA A 400 -7.37 -3.47 -17.17
CA ALA A 400 -8.63 -3.88 -16.58
C ALA A 400 -8.47 -4.98 -15.51
N ASP A 401 -7.54 -5.92 -15.69
CA ASP A 401 -7.27 -6.97 -14.69
C ASP A 401 -6.47 -6.43 -13.50
N LEU A 402 -5.53 -5.51 -13.73
CA LEU A 402 -4.84 -4.77 -12.67
C LEU A 402 -5.84 -3.98 -11.81
N ALA A 403 -6.77 -3.26 -12.44
CA ALA A 403 -7.83 -2.52 -11.73
C ALA A 403 -8.74 -3.44 -10.91
N LYS A 404 -9.08 -4.65 -11.42
CA LYS A 404 -9.84 -5.64 -10.64
C LYS A 404 -9.08 -6.09 -9.39
N ARG A 405 -7.78 -6.39 -9.51
CA ARG A 405 -6.96 -6.80 -8.36
C ARG A 405 -6.87 -5.70 -7.31
N ALA A 406 -6.65 -4.45 -7.73
CA ALA A 406 -6.64 -3.30 -6.82
C ALA A 406 -7.98 -3.14 -6.08
N ARG A 407 -9.12 -3.36 -6.76
CA ARG A 407 -10.45 -3.33 -6.14
C ARG A 407 -10.63 -4.45 -5.10
N PHE A 408 -10.17 -5.66 -5.39
CA PHE A 408 -10.23 -6.77 -4.43
C PHE A 408 -9.38 -6.49 -3.20
N GLU A 409 -8.16 -5.99 -3.38
CA GLU A 409 -7.29 -5.59 -2.28
C GLU A 409 -7.95 -4.54 -1.38
N GLN A 410 -8.53 -3.48 -1.97
CA GLN A 410 -9.20 -2.44 -1.20
C GLN A 410 -10.41 -2.99 -0.42
N MET A 411 -11.19 -3.89 -1.02
CA MET A 411 -12.32 -4.54 -0.35
C MET A 411 -11.85 -5.46 0.79
N ASN A 412 -10.76 -6.20 0.58
CA ASN A 412 -10.17 -7.07 1.59
C ASN A 412 -9.61 -6.26 2.77
N ARG A 413 -8.90 -5.16 2.51
CA ARG A 413 -8.40 -4.22 3.54
C ARG A 413 -9.53 -3.66 4.38
N LYS A 414 -10.62 -3.19 3.73
CA LYS A 414 -11.83 -2.71 4.43
C LYS A 414 -12.45 -3.80 5.33
N ARG A 415 -12.48 -5.05 4.87
CA ARG A 415 -12.97 -6.19 5.66
C ARG A 415 -12.06 -6.51 6.85
N LEU A 416 -10.75 -6.47 6.65
CA LEU A 416 -9.75 -6.77 7.69
C LEU A 416 -9.70 -5.72 8.81
N ARG A 417 -10.29 -4.53 8.62
CA ARG A 417 -10.55 -3.58 9.72
C ARG A 417 -11.37 -4.21 10.84
N ASN A 418 -12.29 -5.13 10.52
CA ASN A 418 -13.08 -5.86 11.53
C ASN A 418 -12.23 -6.94 12.21
N LEU A 419 -12.10 -6.88 13.54
CA LEU A 419 -11.30 -7.84 14.32
C LEU A 419 -11.83 -9.27 14.24
N ASN A 420 -13.14 -9.44 14.06
CA ASN A 420 -13.78 -10.75 13.93
C ASN A 420 -13.48 -11.44 12.61
N ILE A 421 -12.90 -10.73 11.64
CA ILE A 421 -12.53 -11.27 10.34
C ILE A 421 -11.07 -11.74 10.37
N PHE A 422 -10.85 -12.96 9.91
CA PHE A 422 -9.54 -13.61 9.82
C PHE A 422 -9.34 -14.25 8.44
N VAL A 423 -8.09 -14.55 8.11
CA VAL A 423 -7.72 -15.22 6.86
C VAL A 423 -7.69 -16.73 7.09
N SER A 424 -8.42 -17.48 6.27
CA SER A 424 -8.44 -18.94 6.33
C SER A 424 -7.10 -19.52 5.86
N ARG A 425 -6.57 -20.52 6.58
CA ARG A 425 -5.33 -21.21 6.18
C ARG A 425 -5.50 -22.17 5.01
N THR A 426 -6.67 -22.77 4.88
CA THR A 426 -6.89 -23.89 3.95
C THR A 426 -7.87 -23.58 2.84
N ARG A 427 -8.55 -22.43 2.89
CA ARG A 427 -9.62 -22.07 1.96
C ARG A 427 -9.21 -20.89 1.09
N LEU A 428 -9.37 -21.08 -0.21
CA LEU A 428 -9.06 -20.11 -1.26
C LEU A 428 -10.35 -19.57 -1.87
N CYS A 429 -10.36 -18.27 -2.14
CA CYS A 429 -11.33 -17.59 -2.98
C CYS A 429 -10.72 -17.39 -4.37
N VAL A 430 -11.44 -17.82 -5.40
CA VAL A 430 -10.96 -17.80 -6.78
C VAL A 430 -11.90 -16.94 -7.60
N HIS A 431 -11.37 -15.90 -8.23
CA HIS A 431 -12.11 -14.98 -9.08
C HIS A 431 -11.63 -15.05 -10.54
N ASN A 432 -12.38 -14.39 -11.42
CA ASN A 432 -12.13 -14.32 -12.86
C ASN A 432 -12.24 -15.68 -13.58
N ILE A 433 -13.13 -16.54 -13.10
CA ILE A 433 -13.40 -17.87 -13.71
C ILE A 433 -14.28 -17.68 -14.96
N PRO A 434 -13.92 -18.27 -16.11
CA PRO A 434 -14.78 -18.26 -17.30
C PRO A 434 -16.13 -18.95 -17.03
N LYS A 435 -17.21 -18.42 -17.62
CA LYS A 435 -18.57 -18.95 -17.44
C LYS A 435 -18.78 -20.35 -18.04
N SER A 436 -17.91 -20.75 -18.95
CA SER A 436 -17.88 -22.07 -19.60
C SER A 436 -17.31 -23.18 -18.70
N VAL A 437 -16.63 -22.83 -17.61
CA VAL A 437 -15.95 -23.79 -16.74
C VAL A 437 -16.93 -24.38 -15.73
N ASP A 438 -16.99 -25.72 -15.71
CA ASP A 438 -17.80 -26.48 -14.77
C ASP A 438 -17.04 -26.77 -13.46
N ASP A 439 -17.78 -27.07 -12.38
CA ASP A 439 -17.23 -27.43 -11.07
C ASP A 439 -16.22 -28.60 -11.13
N ARG A 440 -16.43 -29.56 -12.04
CA ARG A 440 -15.54 -30.72 -12.22
C ARG A 440 -14.19 -30.33 -12.81
N GLN A 441 -14.22 -29.53 -13.88
CA GLN A 441 -13.00 -29.01 -14.52
C GLN A 441 -12.24 -28.10 -13.56
N PHE A 442 -12.98 -27.23 -12.86
CA PHE A 442 -12.45 -26.37 -11.82
C PHE A 442 -11.74 -27.17 -10.71
N LYS A 443 -12.35 -28.25 -10.21
CA LYS A 443 -11.72 -29.13 -9.23
C LYS A 443 -10.44 -29.78 -9.75
N GLN A 444 -10.43 -30.22 -11.01
CA GLN A 444 -9.27 -30.88 -11.61
C GLN A 444 -8.05 -29.94 -11.71
N ILE A 445 -8.27 -28.67 -12.06
CA ILE A 445 -7.21 -27.64 -12.12
C ILE A 445 -6.49 -27.52 -10.77
N PHE A 446 -7.24 -27.43 -9.67
CA PHE A 446 -6.66 -27.27 -8.34
C PHE A 446 -6.00 -28.54 -7.79
N ILE A 447 -6.50 -29.72 -8.17
CA ILE A 447 -5.86 -31.01 -7.85
C ILE A 447 -4.49 -31.10 -8.53
N GLN A 448 -4.43 -30.78 -9.83
CA GLN A 448 -3.20 -30.79 -10.60
C GLN A 448 -2.20 -29.74 -10.10
N ALA A 449 -2.68 -28.53 -9.80
CA ALA A 449 -1.85 -27.44 -9.31
C ALA A 449 -1.23 -27.72 -7.94
N ALA A 450 -1.98 -28.34 -7.02
CA ALA A 450 -1.49 -28.72 -5.70
C ALA A 450 -0.71 -30.04 -5.68
N ASN A 451 -0.58 -30.72 -6.83
CA ASN A 451 -0.05 -32.09 -6.96
C ASN A 451 -0.60 -33.04 -5.89
N CYS A 452 -1.91 -32.97 -5.62
CA CYS A 452 -2.54 -33.67 -4.51
C CYS A 452 -3.59 -34.69 -4.95
N ARG A 453 -4.05 -35.53 -4.03
CA ARG A 453 -5.14 -36.47 -4.30
C ARG A 453 -6.49 -35.74 -4.21
N ALA A 454 -7.48 -36.20 -4.96
CA ALA A 454 -8.83 -35.63 -4.95
C ALA A 454 -9.51 -35.65 -3.56
N SER A 455 -9.06 -36.52 -2.65
CA SER A 455 -9.52 -36.62 -1.26
C SER A 455 -9.04 -35.47 -0.37
N SER A 456 -7.94 -34.80 -0.75
CA SER A 456 -7.38 -33.66 -0.02
C SER A 456 -8.22 -32.39 -0.18
N VAL A 457 -9.08 -32.32 -1.21
CA VAL A 457 -10.00 -31.20 -1.42
C VAL A 457 -11.31 -31.48 -0.69
N LYS A 458 -11.61 -30.71 0.36
CA LYS A 458 -12.84 -30.80 1.16
C LYS A 458 -14.04 -30.20 0.44
N GLU A 459 -13.85 -29.01 -0.11
CA GLU A 459 -14.90 -28.24 -0.80
C GLU A 459 -14.31 -27.66 -2.09
N CYS A 460 -15.05 -27.75 -3.19
CA CYS A 460 -14.71 -27.08 -4.44
C CYS A 460 -16.01 -26.79 -5.18
N ARG A 461 -16.34 -25.51 -5.33
CA ARG A 461 -17.63 -25.08 -5.90
C ARG A 461 -17.54 -23.71 -6.54
N ILE A 462 -18.11 -23.58 -7.74
CA ILE A 462 -18.35 -22.30 -8.40
C ILE A 462 -19.71 -21.74 -7.94
N MET A 463 -19.73 -20.44 -7.65
CA MET A 463 -20.94 -19.75 -7.25
C MET A 463 -21.79 -19.41 -8.48
N GLN A 464 -23.06 -19.80 -8.44
CA GLN A 464 -24.02 -19.60 -9.54
C GLN A 464 -25.18 -18.71 -9.08
N ASP A 465 -25.75 -17.93 -9.99
CA ASP A 465 -27.02 -17.26 -9.78
C ASP A 465 -28.17 -18.24 -10.08
N LEU A 466 -28.93 -18.60 -9.05
CA LEU A 466 -30.07 -19.51 -9.18
C LEU A 466 -31.32 -18.79 -9.70
N LYS A 467 -31.33 -17.45 -9.75
CA LYS A 467 -32.46 -16.67 -10.29
C LYS A 467 -32.46 -16.67 -11.81
N GLN A 468 -31.27 -16.61 -12.41
CA GLN A 468 -31.08 -16.64 -13.85
C GLN A 468 -30.63 -18.04 -14.24
N LEU A 469 -31.53 -18.76 -14.92
CA LEU A 469 -31.27 -20.13 -15.38
C LEU A 469 -30.86 -20.08 -16.85
N ASP A 470 -29.83 -20.84 -17.17
CA ASP A 470 -29.42 -21.11 -18.55
C ASP A 470 -30.47 -22.01 -19.23
N SER A 471 -30.35 -22.15 -20.55
CA SER A 471 -31.07 -23.07 -21.42
C SER A 471 -31.21 -24.50 -20.87
N ARG A 472 -30.23 -24.96 -20.08
CA ARG A 472 -30.19 -26.29 -19.44
C ARG A 472 -30.85 -26.35 -18.05
N GLY A 473 -31.41 -25.25 -17.55
CA GLY A 473 -31.97 -25.16 -16.19
C GLY A 473 -30.92 -25.10 -15.09
N CYS A 474 -29.65 -24.83 -15.42
CA CYS A 474 -28.56 -24.62 -14.46
C CYS A 474 -28.39 -23.12 -14.20
N GLY A 475 -27.97 -22.75 -12.98
CA GLY A 475 -27.73 -21.34 -12.65
C GLY A 475 -26.50 -20.79 -13.39
N ILE A 476 -26.56 -19.53 -13.81
CA ILE A 476 -25.45 -18.89 -14.52
C ILE A 476 -24.28 -18.66 -13.55
N SER A 477 -23.07 -19.05 -13.93
CA SER A 477 -21.85 -18.82 -13.13
C SER A 477 -21.62 -17.33 -12.88
N LYS A 478 -21.35 -16.97 -11.62
CA LYS A 478 -20.98 -15.62 -11.20
C LYS A 478 -19.50 -15.31 -11.44
N GLY A 479 -18.72 -16.28 -11.93
CA GLY A 479 -17.30 -16.10 -12.24
C GLY A 479 -16.37 -16.10 -11.01
N PHE A 480 -16.85 -16.58 -9.86
CA PHE A 480 -16.05 -16.81 -8.67
C PHE A 480 -16.45 -18.11 -7.96
N GLY A 481 -15.52 -18.68 -7.21
CA GLY A 481 -15.70 -19.96 -6.52
C GLY A 481 -14.81 -20.08 -5.29
N PHE A 482 -15.02 -21.16 -4.54
CA PHE A 482 -14.24 -21.48 -3.34
C PHE A 482 -13.62 -22.86 -3.46
N VAL A 483 -12.41 -22.99 -2.94
CA VAL A 483 -11.68 -24.27 -2.83
C VAL A 483 -11.15 -24.39 -1.40
N GLU A 484 -11.52 -25.44 -0.68
CA GLU A 484 -10.99 -25.75 0.65
C GLU A 484 -10.17 -27.04 0.60
N PHE A 485 -8.93 -26.95 1.06
CA PHE A 485 -8.01 -28.08 1.23
C PHE A 485 -8.04 -28.62 2.66
N ARG A 486 -7.52 -29.83 2.86
CA ARG A 486 -7.25 -30.35 4.20
C ARG A 486 -6.03 -29.70 4.83
N ASP A 487 -4.98 -29.51 4.03
CA ASP A 487 -3.68 -29.03 4.49
C ASP A 487 -3.37 -27.63 3.96
N HIS A 488 -2.66 -26.85 4.77
CA HIS A 488 -2.27 -25.48 4.40
C HIS A 488 -1.22 -25.45 3.29
N ALA A 489 -0.23 -26.36 3.33
CA ALA A 489 0.82 -26.43 2.31
C ALA A 489 0.24 -26.61 0.90
N GLN A 490 -0.71 -27.54 0.74
CA GLN A 490 -1.38 -27.77 -0.54
C GLN A 490 -2.18 -26.54 -1.00
N ALA A 491 -2.78 -25.77 -0.08
CA ALA A 491 -3.47 -24.54 -0.42
C ALA A 491 -2.49 -23.46 -0.93
N LEU A 492 -1.29 -23.36 -0.35
CA LEU A 492 -0.23 -22.46 -0.82
C LEU A 492 0.29 -22.87 -2.19
N ASP A 493 0.59 -24.15 -2.40
CA ASP A 493 1.08 -24.66 -3.69
C ASP A 493 0.04 -24.42 -4.79
N ALA A 494 -1.23 -24.69 -4.48
CA ALA A 494 -2.34 -24.40 -5.38
C ALA A 494 -2.43 -22.92 -5.74
N LEU A 495 -2.36 -22.02 -4.74
CA LEU A 495 -2.41 -20.58 -4.94
C LEU A 495 -1.26 -20.11 -5.83
N ARG A 496 -0.03 -20.55 -5.54
CA ARG A 496 1.18 -20.14 -6.28
C ARG A 496 1.18 -20.65 -7.73
N ALA A 497 0.69 -21.87 -7.97
CA ALA A 497 0.62 -22.44 -9.31
C ALA A 497 -0.53 -21.89 -10.17
N THR A 498 -1.63 -21.47 -9.54
CA THR A 498 -2.84 -21.04 -10.26
C THR A 498 -2.96 -19.54 -10.45
N ASN A 499 -2.46 -18.73 -9.51
CA ASN A 499 -2.60 -17.29 -9.57
C ASN A 499 -1.84 -16.69 -10.75
N ASN A 500 -2.48 -15.81 -11.53
CA ASN A 500 -1.90 -15.12 -12.68
C ASN A 500 -1.41 -16.01 -13.84
N ASN A 501 -1.73 -17.30 -13.82
CA ASN A 501 -1.29 -18.25 -14.83
C ASN A 501 -2.16 -18.13 -16.11
N PRO A 502 -1.56 -17.79 -17.27
CA PRO A 502 -2.29 -17.64 -18.53
C PRO A 502 -2.62 -18.97 -19.21
N TYR A 503 -1.94 -20.07 -18.86
CA TYR A 503 -2.07 -21.35 -19.55
C TYR A 503 -3.26 -22.20 -19.06
N ILE A 504 -3.93 -21.77 -17.98
CA ILE A 504 -5.05 -22.51 -17.38
C ILE A 504 -6.31 -22.44 -18.25
N PHE A 505 -6.55 -21.29 -18.88
CA PHE A 505 -7.73 -21.08 -19.71
C PHE A 505 -7.34 -20.59 -21.10
N LYS A 506 -8.06 -21.06 -22.11
CA LYS A 506 -7.87 -20.66 -23.51
C LYS A 506 -8.27 -19.20 -23.78
N ASP A 507 -9.12 -18.62 -22.92
CA ASP A 507 -9.76 -17.31 -23.12
C ASP A 507 -8.90 -16.09 -22.69
N GLN A 508 -7.57 -16.21 -22.59
CA GLN A 508 -6.64 -15.18 -22.05
C GLN A 508 -6.98 -14.66 -20.62
N LYS A 509 -8.04 -15.16 -19.99
CA LYS A 509 -8.42 -14.82 -18.61
C LYS A 509 -7.48 -15.49 -17.64
N ARG A 510 -6.92 -14.72 -16.73
CA ARG A 510 -6.03 -15.20 -15.67
C ARG A 510 -6.79 -15.26 -14.35
N LEU A 511 -6.61 -16.35 -13.60
CA LEU A 511 -7.22 -16.48 -12.28
C LEU A 511 -6.63 -15.45 -11.31
N ILE A 512 -7.50 -14.95 -10.43
CA ILE A 512 -7.12 -14.16 -9.26
C ILE A 512 -7.45 -15.03 -8.05
N VAL A 513 -6.41 -15.53 -7.38
CA VAL A 513 -6.55 -16.48 -6.26
C VAL A 513 -6.01 -15.85 -4.99
N GLU A 514 -6.84 -15.83 -3.96
CA GLU A 514 -6.57 -15.23 -2.66
C GLU A 514 -7.02 -16.19 -1.55
N PHE A 515 -6.46 -16.10 -0.35
CA PHE A 515 -7.04 -16.79 0.79
C PHE A 515 -8.39 -16.18 1.18
N SER A 516 -9.35 -17.01 1.58
CA SER A 516 -10.68 -16.51 1.92
C SER A 516 -10.69 -15.76 3.26
N LEU A 517 -11.36 -14.62 3.30
CA LEU A 517 -11.67 -13.90 4.53
C LEU A 517 -12.94 -14.46 5.18
N GLU A 518 -12.81 -14.98 6.40
CA GLU A 518 -13.89 -15.59 7.18
C GLU A 518 -14.16 -14.80 8.45
N ASP A 519 -15.39 -14.89 8.95
CA ASP A 519 -15.86 -14.17 10.13
C ASP A 519 -16.12 -15.18 11.26
N HIS A 520 -15.42 -15.00 12.39
CA HIS A 520 -15.52 -15.86 13.56
C HIS A 520 -16.97 -15.97 14.08
N MET A 521 -17.74 -14.88 14.04
CA MET A 521 -19.13 -14.89 14.53
C MET A 521 -20.02 -15.71 13.61
N LYS A 522 -19.80 -15.64 12.30
CA LYS A 522 -20.54 -16.43 11.31
C LYS A 522 -20.16 -17.91 11.38
N LEU A 523 -18.89 -18.23 11.63
CA LEU A 523 -18.45 -19.62 11.82
C LEU A 523 -19.07 -20.23 13.09
N LYS A 524 -19.01 -19.54 14.23
CA LYS A 524 -19.68 -19.98 15.46
C LYS A 524 -21.18 -20.18 15.23
N ALA A 525 -21.84 -19.25 14.56
CA ALA A 525 -23.25 -19.39 14.22
C ALA A 525 -23.54 -20.57 13.26
N LYS A 526 -22.63 -20.89 12.33
CA LYS A 526 -22.73 -22.05 11.44
C LYS A 526 -22.57 -23.35 12.23
N GLU A 527 -21.61 -23.41 13.15
CA GLU A 527 -21.37 -24.56 14.02
C GLU A 527 -22.57 -24.83 14.94
N VAL A 528 -23.12 -23.79 15.58
CA VAL A 528 -24.33 -23.92 16.42
C VAL A 528 -25.51 -24.45 15.60
N ARG A 529 -25.69 -23.99 14.36
CA ARG A 529 -26.74 -24.53 13.46
C ARG A 529 -26.49 -26.00 13.12
N LEU A 530 -25.24 -26.39 12.86
CA LEU A 530 -24.87 -27.76 12.57
C LEU A 530 -25.13 -28.67 13.78
N GLN A 531 -24.73 -28.26 14.99
CA GLN A 531 -25.00 -28.99 16.23
C GLN A 531 -26.50 -29.14 16.49
N LYS A 532 -27.29 -28.08 16.29
CA LYS A 532 -28.77 -28.15 16.40
C LYS A 532 -29.36 -29.12 15.37
N ALA A 533 -28.86 -29.12 14.13
CA ALA A 533 -29.30 -30.05 13.10
C ALA A 533 -28.94 -31.50 13.44
N GLN A 534 -27.73 -31.75 13.94
CA GLN A 534 -27.29 -33.07 14.40
C GLN A 534 -28.12 -33.57 15.58
N LYS A 535 -28.38 -32.73 16.58
CA LYS A 535 -29.26 -33.06 17.71
C LYS A 535 -30.68 -33.40 17.23
N LYS A 536 -31.23 -32.63 16.29
CA LYS A 536 -32.54 -32.91 15.68
C LYS A 536 -32.55 -34.24 14.93
N GLN A 537 -31.51 -34.55 14.15
CA GLN A 537 -31.40 -35.84 13.46
C GLN A 537 -31.22 -37.00 14.44
N LYS A 538 -30.46 -36.82 15.53
CA LYS A 538 -30.28 -37.84 16.56
C LYS A 538 -31.60 -38.12 17.28
N ALA A 539 -32.30 -37.08 17.73
CA ALA A 539 -33.62 -37.20 18.34
C ALA A 539 -34.64 -37.85 17.38
N GLU A 540 -34.59 -37.55 16.08
CA GLU A 540 -35.45 -38.21 15.08
C GLU A 540 -35.10 -39.69 14.90
N LYS A 541 -33.81 -40.06 14.96
CA LYS A 541 -33.36 -41.46 14.93
C LYS A 541 -33.79 -42.21 16.19
N GLU A 542 -33.61 -41.61 17.37
CA GLU A 542 -34.03 -42.16 18.67
C GLU A 542 -35.54 -42.37 18.70
N ARG A 543 -36.36 -41.37 18.30
CA ARG A 543 -37.82 -41.53 18.18
C ARG A 543 -38.21 -42.63 17.20
N LYS A 544 -37.51 -42.77 16.06
CA LYS A 544 -37.77 -43.86 15.10
C LYS A 544 -37.35 -45.24 15.65
N GLN A 545 -36.35 -45.30 16.53
CA GLN A 545 -35.95 -46.54 17.21
C GLN A 545 -36.95 -46.91 18.30
N GLU A 546 -37.39 -45.96 19.13
CA GLU A 546 -38.43 -46.16 20.15
C GLU A 546 -39.73 -46.68 19.54
N VAL A 547 -40.22 -46.06 18.46
CA VAL A 547 -41.43 -46.51 17.75
C VAL A 547 -41.26 -47.92 17.14
N LYS A 548 -40.04 -48.30 16.73
CA LYS A 548 -39.76 -49.67 16.25
C LYS A 548 -39.66 -50.70 17.37
N VAL A 549 -39.23 -50.31 18.57
CA VAL A 549 -39.17 -51.18 19.75
C VAL A 549 -40.57 -51.41 20.34
N THR A 550 -41.42 -50.38 20.36
CA THR A 550 -42.82 -50.53 20.79
C THR A 550 -43.65 -51.39 19.85
N LEU A 551 -43.39 -51.35 18.54
CA LEU A 551 -44.04 -52.22 17.54
C LEU A 551 -43.53 -53.67 17.52
N LYS A 552 -42.46 -54.01 18.26
CA LYS A 552 -41.86 -55.36 18.31
C LYS A 552 -42.19 -56.15 19.59
N LYS A 553 -42.94 -55.59 20.53
CA LYS A 553 -43.46 -56.38 21.67
C LYS A 553 -44.60 -57.27 21.17
N PRO A 554 -44.52 -58.61 21.28
CA PRO A 554 -45.66 -59.47 20.96
C PRO A 554 -46.77 -59.20 21.97
N MET A 555 -47.98 -58.93 21.48
CA MET A 555 -49.19 -58.91 22.29
C MET A 555 -49.33 -60.28 22.96
N LYS A 556 -49.18 -60.34 24.29
CA LYS A 556 -49.77 -61.43 25.06
C LYS A 556 -51.24 -61.07 25.28
N CYS A 557 -52.12 -61.89 24.73
CA CYS A 557 -53.53 -61.90 25.09
C CYS A 557 -53.64 -62.26 26.58
N ALA A 558 -54.26 -61.38 27.37
CA ALA A 558 -54.75 -61.70 28.70
C ALA A 558 -55.92 -60.76 29.02
N GLU A 559 -57.09 -61.40 28.98
CA GLU A 559 -58.37 -61.19 29.67
C GLU A 559 -58.77 -59.83 30.27
N ASP A 560 -60.07 -59.59 30.07
CA ASP A 560 -60.93 -58.58 30.65
C ASP A 560 -60.68 -58.33 32.14
N GLN A 561 -60.61 -57.04 32.50
CA GLN A 561 -61.33 -56.53 33.67
C GLN A 561 -61.52 -55.01 33.54
N LYS A 562 -62.80 -54.64 33.39
CA LYS A 562 -63.30 -53.27 33.54
C LYS A 562 -62.89 -52.71 34.91
N THR A 563 -62.17 -51.59 34.93
CA THR A 563 -62.32 -50.58 35.98
C THR A 563 -62.10 -49.19 35.40
N GLN A 564 -63.05 -48.31 35.68
CA GLN A 564 -63.12 -46.93 35.26
C GLN A 564 -62.14 -46.07 36.07
N SER A 565 -61.43 -45.17 35.41
CA SER A 565 -61.02 -43.91 36.05
C SER A 565 -61.06 -42.78 35.02
N ASN A 566 -61.65 -41.68 35.45
CA ASN A 566 -62.29 -40.67 34.62
C ASN A 566 -61.28 -39.73 33.92
N ALA A 567 -61.32 -39.70 32.59
CA ALA A 567 -60.83 -38.58 31.80
C ALA A 567 -61.91 -37.49 31.77
N TRP A 568 -61.61 -36.32 32.35
CA TRP A 568 -62.45 -35.13 32.26
C TRP A 568 -62.54 -34.68 30.80
N MET A 569 -63.68 -34.94 30.16
CA MET A 569 -63.97 -34.56 28.78
C MET A 569 -64.65 -33.18 28.76
N GLY A 570 -64.13 -32.30 27.91
CA GLY A 570 -64.58 -30.92 27.77
C GLY A 570 -66.01 -30.75 27.24
N PHE A 571 -66.43 -29.49 27.24
CA PHE A 571 -67.80 -29.01 26.99
C PHE A 571 -68.33 -29.39 25.59
N GLU A 572 -69.50 -30.04 25.54
CA GLU A 572 -70.27 -30.30 24.32
C GLU A 572 -71.15 -29.10 23.93
N THR A 573 -71.36 -28.91 22.64
CA THR A 573 -72.43 -28.04 22.11
C THR A 573 -73.38 -28.88 21.26
N SER A 574 -74.64 -28.44 21.15
CA SER A 574 -75.82 -29.17 20.65
C SER A 574 -75.82 -29.62 19.17
N LYS A 575 -74.66 -29.60 18.48
CA LYS A 575 -74.51 -30.10 17.11
C LYS A 575 -73.29 -31.00 16.89
N GLY A 576 -72.85 -31.72 17.94
CA GLY A 576 -72.06 -32.96 17.79
C GLY A 576 -70.71 -32.84 17.07
N LYS A 577 -70.02 -31.69 17.18
CA LYS A 577 -68.65 -31.55 16.67
C LYS A 577 -67.70 -31.14 17.79
N MET A 578 -66.75 -32.02 18.13
CA MET A 578 -65.63 -31.71 19.01
C MET A 578 -64.66 -30.75 18.29
N LEU A 579 -64.42 -29.57 18.87
CA LEU A 579 -63.37 -28.66 18.42
C LEU A 579 -62.09 -28.94 19.21
N ALA A 580 -60.96 -29.09 18.51
CA ALA A 580 -59.65 -29.20 19.13
C ALA A 580 -59.23 -27.86 19.77
N LEU A 581 -58.44 -27.94 20.85
CA LEU A 581 -57.91 -26.78 21.57
C LEU A 581 -57.16 -25.79 20.63
N PRO A 582 -57.29 -24.47 20.85
CA PRO A 582 -56.59 -23.47 20.05
C PRO A 582 -55.07 -23.63 20.14
N SER A 583 -54.38 -23.58 19.00
CA SER A 583 -52.93 -23.80 18.89
C SER A 583 -52.06 -22.60 19.34
N HIS A 584 -52.62 -21.60 20.01
CA HIS A 584 -51.89 -20.38 20.36
C HIS A 584 -52.36 -19.79 21.70
N CYS A 585 -51.57 -19.99 22.75
CA CYS A 585 -51.65 -19.20 23.99
C CYS A 585 -50.66 -18.03 23.90
N GLY A 586 -51.18 -16.81 23.72
CA GLY A 586 -50.40 -15.58 23.74
C GLY A 586 -51.25 -14.36 23.38
N PRO A 587 -50.89 -13.13 23.83
CA PRO A 587 -51.68 -11.93 23.60
C PRO A 587 -51.85 -11.64 22.10
N LYS A 588 -53.09 -11.42 21.69
CA LYS A 588 -53.52 -11.26 20.30
C LYS A 588 -53.17 -9.85 19.80
N VAL A 589 -52.13 -9.72 18.99
CA VAL A 589 -51.81 -8.46 18.28
C VAL A 589 -52.83 -8.25 17.16
N ARG A 590 -53.68 -7.22 17.30
CA ARG A 590 -54.63 -6.80 16.25
C ARG A 590 -53.90 -5.97 15.21
N ASN A 591 -53.57 -6.56 14.07
CA ASN A 591 -53.30 -5.78 12.86
C ASN A 591 -54.64 -5.46 12.20
N ARG A 592 -55.00 -4.18 12.26
CA ARG A 592 -56.17 -3.59 11.64
C ARG A 592 -55.79 -3.12 10.22
N ASP A 593 -56.60 -3.54 9.25
CA ASP A 593 -56.82 -3.02 7.90
C ASP A 593 -55.61 -2.74 7.00
N ARG A 594 -55.28 -3.70 6.11
CA ARG A 594 -54.94 -3.41 4.70
C ARG A 594 -55.53 -4.49 3.78
N GLY A 595 -56.14 -4.02 2.70
CA GLY A 595 -57.18 -4.71 1.95
C GLY A 595 -56.76 -5.95 1.17
N LYS A 596 -57.79 -6.75 0.86
CA LYS A 596 -57.73 -7.94 -0.01
C LYS A 596 -57.22 -7.57 -1.41
N PRO A 597 -56.39 -8.44 -1.99
CA PRO A 597 -56.66 -8.87 -3.36
C PRO A 597 -56.94 -10.38 -3.45
N THR A 598 -57.64 -10.69 -4.52
CA THR A 598 -58.37 -11.89 -4.91
C THR A 598 -57.56 -13.18 -5.00
N ASN A 599 -58.20 -14.27 -4.54
CA ASN A 599 -57.81 -15.67 -4.72
C ASN A 599 -57.61 -16.04 -6.21
N THR A 600 -56.42 -16.52 -6.56
CA THR A 600 -56.26 -17.53 -7.61
C THR A 600 -55.50 -18.71 -7.01
N LYS A 601 -56.20 -19.84 -6.89
CA LYS A 601 -55.65 -21.11 -6.42
C LYS A 601 -54.80 -21.73 -7.53
N LEU A 602 -53.50 -21.94 -7.29
CA LEU A 602 -52.69 -22.89 -8.04
C LEU A 602 -52.33 -24.06 -7.14
N ASN A 603 -52.86 -25.23 -7.49
CA ASN A 603 -52.64 -26.52 -6.85
C ASN A 603 -51.16 -26.92 -6.98
N LYS A 604 -50.47 -27.16 -5.85
CA LYS A 604 -49.18 -27.86 -5.84
C LYS A 604 -49.40 -29.37 -5.88
N VAL A 605 -49.00 -29.97 -6.99
CA VAL A 605 -48.93 -31.42 -7.23
C VAL A 605 -47.73 -32.03 -6.46
N LYS A 606 -47.93 -33.18 -5.80
CA LYS A 606 -46.89 -34.01 -5.17
C LYS A 606 -46.17 -34.88 -6.22
N PRO A 607 -44.87 -35.20 -6.08
CA PRO A 607 -44.11 -35.89 -7.11
C PRO A 607 -44.42 -37.39 -7.16
N LEU A 608 -44.69 -37.93 -8.35
CA LEU A 608 -44.83 -39.36 -8.62
C LEU A 608 -43.49 -40.01 -9.02
N LYS A 609 -43.33 -41.27 -8.58
CA LYS A 609 -42.19 -42.16 -8.86
C LYS A 609 -42.20 -42.67 -10.31
N ARG A 610 -40.98 -42.92 -10.82
CA ARG A 610 -40.63 -43.48 -12.14
C ARG A 610 -41.28 -44.85 -12.41
N ARG A 611 -41.85 -45.06 -13.61
CA ARG A 611 -41.86 -46.34 -14.36
C ARG A 611 -41.74 -46.08 -15.87
N LYS A 612 -41.20 -47.09 -16.58
CA LYS A 612 -40.62 -47.08 -17.93
C LYS A 612 -41.64 -47.39 -19.06
N LEU A 613 -41.19 -47.07 -20.30
CA LEU A 613 -41.47 -47.65 -21.65
C LEU A 613 -42.61 -47.06 -22.51
N MET A 614 -42.30 -46.93 -23.81
CA MET A 614 -42.96 -46.20 -24.93
C MET A 614 -43.96 -47.09 -25.73
N PRO A 615 -44.42 -46.77 -26.98
CA PRO A 615 -44.62 -45.51 -27.73
C PRO A 615 -46.02 -45.38 -28.44
N ASN A 616 -46.20 -44.27 -29.18
CA ASN A 616 -47.19 -43.98 -30.25
C ASN A 616 -48.67 -43.70 -29.91
N CYS A 617 -49.14 -42.46 -30.14
CA CYS A 617 -50.26 -42.23 -31.07
C CYS A 617 -50.35 -40.76 -31.56
N LYS A 618 -51.02 -40.60 -32.71
CA LYS A 618 -50.95 -39.53 -33.71
C LYS A 618 -51.75 -38.26 -33.36
N LYS A 619 -51.40 -37.20 -34.13
CA LYS A 619 -51.93 -35.83 -34.27
C LYS A 619 -53.47 -35.69 -34.23
N VAL A 620 -53.95 -34.57 -33.68
CA VAL A 620 -55.02 -33.71 -34.25
C VAL A 620 -54.76 -32.23 -33.90
N ILE A 621 -54.88 -31.35 -34.89
CA ILE A 621 -54.81 -29.88 -34.84
C ILE A 621 -56.23 -29.33 -34.69
N PRO A 622 -56.43 -28.20 -33.99
CA PRO A 622 -57.26 -27.15 -34.60
C PRO A 622 -56.53 -25.80 -34.70
N GLN A 623 -56.73 -25.15 -35.84
CA GLN A 623 -56.27 -23.81 -36.16
C GLN A 623 -57.15 -22.76 -35.47
N GLU A 624 -56.54 -21.71 -34.90
CA GLU A 624 -57.21 -20.42 -34.77
C GLU A 624 -56.21 -19.24 -34.84
N LYS A 625 -56.34 -18.55 -35.98
CA LYS A 625 -56.05 -17.15 -36.35
C LYS A 625 -54.94 -16.37 -35.61
N ASN A 626 -53.90 -16.10 -36.40
CA ASN A 626 -52.81 -15.16 -36.16
C ASN A 626 -53.29 -13.71 -35.90
N SER A 627 -52.79 -13.09 -34.83
CA SER A 627 -52.24 -11.72 -34.91
C SER A 627 -50.92 -11.69 -34.14
N ARG A 628 -49.80 -11.65 -34.88
CA ARG A 628 -48.46 -11.52 -34.31
C ARG A 628 -48.27 -10.06 -33.89
N LYS A 629 -48.23 -9.78 -32.59
CA LYS A 629 -47.58 -8.57 -32.05
C LYS A 629 -46.20 -8.97 -31.54
N THR A 630 -45.18 -8.33 -32.06
CA THR A 630 -43.77 -8.57 -31.76
C THR A 630 -43.45 -8.20 -30.31
N LYS A 631 -42.48 -8.91 -29.72
CA LYS A 631 -42.08 -8.77 -28.31
C LYS A 631 -41.49 -7.38 -28.01
N SER A 632 -41.00 -6.67 -29.03
CA SER A 632 -40.54 -5.28 -29.00
C SER A 632 -41.64 -4.30 -28.57
N ASP A 633 -42.85 -4.46 -29.10
CA ASP A 633 -43.91 -3.45 -28.96
C ASP A 633 -44.46 -3.40 -27.52
N LYS A 634 -44.38 -4.53 -26.80
CA LYS A 634 -44.76 -4.60 -25.37
C LYS A 634 -43.72 -3.99 -24.45
N GLU A 635 -42.45 -4.05 -24.81
CA GLU A 635 -41.36 -3.44 -24.04
C GLU A 635 -41.34 -1.92 -24.25
N GLU A 636 -41.67 -1.47 -25.46
CA GLU A 636 -41.78 -0.06 -25.83
C GLU A 636 -43.00 0.63 -25.20
N GLN A 637 -44.17 -0.03 -25.17
CA GLN A 637 -45.34 0.46 -24.42
C GLN A 637 -45.05 0.60 -22.92
N ARG A 638 -44.37 -0.39 -22.34
CA ARG A 638 -44.00 -0.37 -20.91
C ARG A 638 -42.97 0.71 -20.58
N PHE A 639 -42.10 1.05 -21.52
CA PHE A 639 -41.15 2.16 -21.38
C PHE A 639 -41.87 3.51 -21.47
N ASN A 640 -42.79 3.67 -22.41
CA ASN A 640 -43.57 4.90 -22.58
C ASN A 640 -44.47 5.20 -21.37
N ASP A 641 -45.12 4.18 -20.80
CA ASP A 641 -45.91 4.32 -19.56
C ASP A 641 -45.03 4.76 -18.36
N LEU A 642 -43.80 4.25 -18.29
CA LEU A 642 -42.85 4.62 -17.24
C LEU A 642 -42.39 6.07 -17.40
N VAL A 643 -42.13 6.51 -18.62
CA VAL A 643 -41.74 7.90 -18.93
C VAL A 643 -42.89 8.87 -18.62
N GLU A 644 -44.14 8.54 -18.95
CA GLU A 644 -45.29 9.35 -18.58
C GLU A 644 -45.49 9.45 -17.07
N SER A 645 -45.29 8.36 -16.33
CA SER A 645 -45.38 8.37 -14.87
C SER A 645 -44.33 9.30 -14.23
N TYR A 646 -43.14 9.38 -14.83
CA TYR A 646 -42.07 10.26 -14.37
C TYR A 646 -42.30 11.72 -14.77
N LYS A 647 -42.82 11.97 -15.99
CA LYS A 647 -43.22 13.31 -16.43
C LYS A 647 -44.32 13.89 -15.53
N LYS A 648 -45.33 13.09 -15.16
CA LYS A 648 -46.36 13.50 -14.20
C LYS A 648 -45.80 13.80 -12.81
N LYS A 649 -44.72 13.12 -12.41
CA LYS A 649 -44.07 13.34 -11.12
C LYS A 649 -43.16 14.57 -11.08
N ILE A 650 -42.58 14.95 -12.23
CA ILE A 650 -41.70 16.12 -12.36
C ILE A 650 -42.50 17.39 -12.64
N PHE A 651 -43.55 17.31 -13.47
CA PHE A 651 -44.30 18.49 -13.92
C PHE A 651 -45.70 18.63 -13.29
N GLY A 652 -46.19 17.61 -12.58
CA GLY A 652 -47.52 17.62 -11.96
C GLY A 652 -47.49 18.10 -10.52
N ASN A 653 -47.11 19.35 -10.27
CA ASN A 653 -47.55 20.09 -9.09
C ASN A 653 -47.29 21.60 -9.21
N GLU A 654 -48.15 22.30 -9.93
CA GLU A 654 -48.38 23.74 -9.73
C GLU A 654 -49.80 23.95 -9.14
N ARG A 655 -49.81 24.31 -7.85
CA ARG A 655 -50.82 25.01 -7.02
C ARG A 655 -52.31 24.93 -7.36
N THR A 656 -53.11 24.55 -6.35
CA THR A 656 -54.12 25.45 -5.73
C THR A 656 -54.52 25.03 -4.30
N GLN A 657 -54.29 25.96 -3.36
CA GLN A 657 -55.05 26.37 -2.16
C GLN A 657 -55.76 25.39 -1.19
N ALA A 658 -55.47 25.68 0.09
CA ALA A 658 -56.32 25.66 1.29
C ALA A 658 -56.70 24.33 1.95
N GLU A 659 -56.12 24.06 3.13
CA GLU A 659 -56.91 23.94 4.38
C GLU A 659 -56.03 24.03 5.64
N LYS A 660 -56.63 24.58 6.69
CA LYS A 660 -56.00 25.18 7.86
C LYS A 660 -55.48 24.17 8.89
N SER A 661 -54.39 24.59 9.52
CA SER A 661 -53.86 24.18 10.81
C SER A 661 -54.90 24.10 11.94
N ARG A 662 -54.84 23.02 12.73
CA ARG A 662 -55.29 22.96 14.13
C ARG A 662 -54.51 21.85 14.84
N TRP A 663 -53.55 22.24 15.68
CA TRP A 663 -53.13 21.54 16.91
C TRP A 663 -51.87 22.18 17.48
N PHE A 664 -52.04 23.42 17.96
CA PHE A 664 -51.46 23.87 19.20
C PHE A 664 -52.59 24.60 19.92
N GLU A 665 -53.16 23.94 20.93
CA GLU A 665 -53.87 24.59 22.03
C GLU A 665 -53.85 23.63 23.22
N ASN A 666 -53.28 24.16 24.31
CA ASN A 666 -53.04 23.64 25.67
C ASN A 666 -51.77 22.83 25.91
#